data_AF-A0AAR2LW19-F1
#
_entry.id   AF-A0AAR2LW19-F1
#
_cell.length_a   1.000
_cell.length_b   1.000
_cell.length_c   1.000
_cell.angle_alpha   90.00
_cell.angle_beta   90.00
_cell.angle_gamma   90.00
#
_symmetry.space_group_name_H-M   'P 1'
#
loop_
_entity.id
_entity.type
_entity.pdbx_description
1 polymer ?
#
loop_
_entity_poly.entity_id
_entity_poly.type
_entity_poly.pdbx_seq_one_letter_code
_entity_poly.pdbx_strand_id
1 'polypeptide(L)'
;NGPYCRKGCQFFDTCGEVCVSGHDSGPVFEEQPSSLIYPEGLPEGKVTLNCQARASPAASYRWRVNGSDVVIREDSHYTLVAGNLVISNPQHGRDSGSYQCFAINRCGTIVSRAANLKFGYLRDFPSESRSPQTAYEGAGTFLACQAPAHYPALSYRWILNEFPSFVQPDGGRWFVSQVTGNLYLANARANDTGSYFCLTTINMDISTKSTFSKAIQLTVQPDANPRKSAPNIRVRFPSETYALAGHTTQLECFAYGNPTPKLRWRKVDGVLPSKVGASADGPILTIPDLSFDDEGMYECEAYSSEGRDTHQGRVSVQAQPEWLQVMSDSEVEISSELHWSCVAAGKPRLIIRWLRNGMPLGTQDRVEVNNGLLKISNLALEDSGMYQCVAENKHGTIYSNAELRVQVQAPDFRLNPVRKLVPAARGGQVKMECKPRAAPKPTLFWSRGTELLTNSSRVTVTPDGVLWIYNISRADEGKYTCFAENYLGKANSTGHLSVRDATKIKLAPSNADINQGENVTLQCHASHDPTMDLTFTWSLNGVLLDLEEPNGHYHRVEGVSAKETIGDLAIVNAQLSQAGIYTCSAQTVVDSAVASARLVVRGPPGPPGGLVVKSVNETAVELRWSRGYDNHSPIGKYVIMGRSEHSHDWKRMRTDPVNIEGNAESARVIDLRPWMDYEFQVIASNILGSGEPSMPSQSIRTKQSAPTVAPSGLGGGGGDRNELIITWTPMAREYQNGDGFGYILWFRKLETPSWTVVRVPNAESSRYVYSNQSLSPYCPFEVKIKAYNSKGEGPFSQIAVVHSAEEEPTVSPRKINATAVTAFEIQVSWEPVQHLSTNGILRGYEIRYWRQHEREAAADRVRTAGLENTARVSGLRPNTLYHVTVLAYNSAGTGPPSPRTTVITKKPPPNRPPGNVSWKTDGSWVTVRWDHVKSMDNESTVQGYKVSDTQAHTSVNLPLPKDNGYVVLEIRSWGEGGDGAAHEIIVSRDSGISVVMTRKNRVNVLSGHTQLHSNTIFNNHVISSHDALRRTF
;
A
#
# COMPACT_ATOMS: atom_id res chain seq x y z
N ASN A 1 5.36 -47.86 53.64
CA ASN A 1 5.17 -49.09 54.46
C ASN A 1 4.01 -49.90 53.91
N GLY A 2 4.29 -50.93 53.12
CA GLY A 2 3.31 -51.85 52.53
C GLY A 2 4.02 -53.09 51.94
N PRO A 3 3.46 -54.30 52.01
CA PRO A 3 4.23 -55.54 51.86
C PRO A 3 4.35 -56.07 50.41
N TYR A 4 4.65 -55.22 49.42
CA TYR A 4 4.73 -55.62 48.00
C TYR A 4 6.01 -55.15 47.27
N CYS A 5 7.18 -55.35 47.89
CA CYS A 5 8.48 -55.18 47.22
C CYS A 5 9.43 -56.36 47.49
N ARG A 6 9.31 -57.46 46.73
CA ARG A 6 10.39 -58.45 46.48
C ARG A 6 9.99 -59.58 45.51
N LYS A 7 10.46 -59.47 44.26
CA LYS A 7 11.20 -60.52 43.48
C LYS A 7 11.21 -60.13 41.99
N GLY A 8 12.38 -60.21 41.33
CA GLY A 8 12.46 -60.27 39.87
C GLY A 8 12.97 -59.04 39.11
N CYS A 9 14.06 -58.40 39.55
CA CYS A 9 14.85 -57.50 38.69
C CYS A 9 16.30 -58.00 38.63
N GLN A 10 16.74 -58.50 37.47
CA GLN A 10 18.13 -58.87 37.21
C GLN A 10 18.56 -58.29 35.85
N PHE A 11 19.37 -57.23 35.89
CA PHE A 11 20.00 -56.54 34.74
C PHE A 11 19.07 -56.02 33.64
N PHE A 12 19.13 -54.70 33.41
CA PHE A 12 18.22 -53.91 32.56
C PHE A 12 16.77 -53.89 33.03
N ASP A 13 16.51 -53.11 34.09
CA ASP A 13 15.22 -52.45 34.23
C ASP A 13 15.35 -51.14 35.01
N THR A 14 15.06 -50.01 34.36
CA THR A 14 14.72 -48.77 35.06
C THR A 14 13.23 -48.83 35.37
N CYS A 15 12.87 -49.37 36.54
CA CYS A 15 11.59 -49.06 37.16
C CYS A 15 11.53 -47.54 37.33
N GLY A 16 10.82 -46.86 36.42
CA GLY A 16 10.90 -45.41 36.31
C GLY A 16 10.45 -44.72 37.59
N GLU A 17 11.27 -43.79 38.08
CA GLU A 17 10.78 -42.77 39.01
C GLU A 17 9.76 -41.92 38.26
N VAL A 18 8.47 -42.28 38.41
CA VAL A 18 7.34 -41.58 37.79
C VAL A 18 7.45 -40.07 38.09
N CYS A 19 6.89 -39.24 37.22
CA CYS A 19 6.83 -37.78 37.41
C CYS A 19 5.89 -37.44 38.61
N VAL A 20 6.37 -37.60 39.86
CA VAL A 20 5.53 -37.53 41.09
C VAL A 20 5.27 -36.09 41.55
N SER A 21 6.03 -35.11 41.04
CA SER A 21 5.97 -33.71 41.48
C SER A 21 5.30 -32.83 40.44
N GLY A 22 4.32 -32.01 40.86
CA GLY A 22 3.65 -31.02 40.01
C GLY A 22 4.54 -29.85 39.56
N HIS A 23 5.82 -29.84 39.93
CA HIS A 23 6.84 -28.89 39.44
C HIS A 23 7.83 -29.55 38.46
N ASP A 24 7.64 -30.84 38.17
CA ASP A 24 8.42 -31.56 37.18
C ASP A 24 7.83 -31.34 35.77
N SER A 25 8.66 -31.53 34.76
CA SER A 25 8.28 -31.57 33.33
C SER A 25 9.29 -32.37 32.54
N GLY A 26 8.81 -33.15 31.58
CA GLY A 26 9.64 -33.88 30.64
C GLY A 26 10.47 -32.97 29.72
N PRO A 27 11.51 -33.52 29.09
CA PRO A 27 12.36 -32.77 28.16
C PRO A 27 11.63 -32.33 26.90
N VAL A 28 11.86 -31.09 26.47
CA VAL A 28 11.43 -30.51 25.20
C VAL A 28 12.61 -29.80 24.54
N PHE A 29 12.93 -30.10 23.27
CA PHE A 29 14.08 -29.48 22.59
C PHE A 29 13.85 -28.00 22.30
N GLU A 30 14.84 -27.17 22.66
CA GLU A 30 14.95 -25.77 22.26
C GLU A 30 15.87 -25.63 21.03
N GLU A 31 16.91 -26.48 20.93
CA GLU A 31 17.77 -26.59 19.77
C GLU A 31 18.00 -28.07 19.39
N GLN A 32 18.00 -28.36 18.08
CA GLN A 32 18.23 -29.70 17.53
C GLN A 32 19.27 -29.65 16.40
N PRO A 33 20.12 -30.69 16.25
CA PRO A 33 21.28 -30.62 15.38
C PRO A 33 20.91 -30.55 13.89
N SER A 34 21.79 -29.93 13.10
CA SER A 34 21.72 -29.84 11.64
C SER A 34 22.76 -30.75 10.99
N SER A 35 22.48 -31.19 9.75
CA SER A 35 23.49 -31.88 8.92
C SER A 35 24.55 -30.87 8.45
N LEU A 36 25.81 -31.31 8.30
CA LEU A 36 26.92 -30.45 7.86
C LEU A 36 28.02 -31.21 7.08
N ILE A 37 28.80 -30.46 6.31
CA ILE A 37 29.86 -30.94 5.44
C ILE A 37 31.20 -30.33 5.87
N TYR A 38 32.04 -31.14 6.51
CA TYR A 38 33.35 -30.74 7.02
C TYR A 38 34.48 -31.01 6.00
N PRO A 39 35.48 -30.13 5.82
CA PRO A 39 36.56 -30.36 4.85
C PRO A 39 37.46 -31.55 5.22
N GLU A 40 37.64 -32.50 4.30
CA GLU A 40 38.54 -33.64 4.48
C GLU A 40 40.00 -33.19 4.53
N GLY A 41 40.72 -33.61 5.58
CA GLY A 41 42.17 -33.40 5.71
C GLY A 41 42.58 -32.13 6.44
N LEU A 42 41.66 -31.39 7.08
CA LEU A 42 42.02 -30.29 7.97
C LEU A 42 42.55 -30.87 9.32
N PRO A 43 43.81 -30.62 9.71
CA PRO A 43 44.44 -31.34 10.82
C PRO A 43 44.09 -30.82 12.22
N GLU A 44 43.70 -29.54 12.32
CA GLU A 44 43.35 -28.86 13.57
C GLU A 44 41.99 -28.20 13.42
N GLY A 45 40.95 -28.77 14.03
CA GLY A 45 39.60 -28.23 13.89
C GLY A 45 38.57 -28.92 14.77
N LYS A 46 37.39 -28.32 14.87
CA LYS A 46 36.29 -28.84 15.68
C LYS A 46 34.96 -28.74 14.92
N VAL A 47 34.10 -29.71 15.13
CA VAL A 47 32.70 -29.71 14.68
C VAL A 47 31.82 -29.77 15.92
N THR A 48 30.79 -28.93 15.97
CA THR A 48 29.79 -28.97 17.06
C THR A 48 28.43 -29.32 16.46
N LEU A 49 27.80 -30.36 17.01
CA LEU A 49 26.40 -30.70 16.75
C LEU A 49 25.57 -30.24 17.94
N ASN A 50 24.78 -29.19 17.75
CA ASN A 50 24.02 -28.57 18.84
C ASN A 50 22.81 -29.42 19.25
N CYS A 51 22.54 -29.49 20.55
CA CYS A 51 21.35 -30.12 21.11
C CYS A 51 21.08 -29.56 22.51
N GLN A 52 19.95 -28.89 22.69
CA GLN A 52 19.55 -28.30 23.97
C GLN A 52 18.06 -28.54 24.22
N ALA A 53 17.70 -28.86 25.46
CA ALA A 53 16.34 -29.17 25.88
C ALA A 53 16.01 -28.58 27.26
N ARG A 54 14.82 -27.99 27.36
CA ARG A 54 14.21 -27.53 28.60
C ARG A 54 13.53 -28.70 29.31
N ALA A 55 13.77 -28.87 30.61
CA ALA A 55 13.20 -29.94 31.42
C ALA A 55 13.25 -29.58 32.92
N SER A 56 12.38 -30.18 33.74
CA SER A 56 12.43 -30.09 35.21
C SER A 56 12.30 -31.48 35.87
N PRO A 57 13.33 -32.00 36.55
CA PRO A 57 14.71 -31.51 36.62
C PRO A 57 15.39 -31.43 35.24
N ALA A 58 16.51 -30.69 35.18
CA ALA A 58 17.26 -30.46 33.94
C ALA A 58 17.66 -31.76 33.22
N ALA A 59 17.63 -31.73 31.88
CA ALA A 59 17.90 -32.89 31.06
C ALA A 59 19.38 -33.29 31.07
N SER A 60 19.63 -34.60 31.15
CA SER A 60 20.89 -35.22 30.74
C SER A 60 20.82 -35.60 29.26
N TYR A 61 21.97 -35.73 28.59
CA TYR A 61 22.05 -35.94 27.15
C TYR A 61 22.88 -37.17 26.80
N ARG A 62 22.39 -37.96 25.83
CA ARG A 62 23.12 -39.07 25.20
C ARG A 62 23.08 -38.91 23.69
N TRP A 63 24.17 -39.25 23.01
CA TRP A 63 24.27 -39.17 21.56
C TRP A 63 24.43 -40.55 20.94
N ARG A 64 23.85 -40.73 19.74
CA ARG A 64 24.07 -41.90 18.87
C ARG A 64 24.63 -41.46 17.53
N VAL A 65 25.45 -42.31 16.93
CA VAL A 65 25.89 -42.22 15.52
C VAL A 65 25.59 -43.54 14.82
N ASN A 66 24.90 -43.49 13.68
CA ASN A 66 24.47 -44.66 12.90
C ASN A 66 23.72 -45.73 13.75
N GLY A 67 23.03 -45.31 14.82
CA GLY A 67 22.31 -46.18 15.77
C GLY A 67 23.10 -46.62 17.00
N SER A 68 24.44 -46.50 17.01
CA SER A 68 25.31 -46.87 18.13
C SER A 68 25.52 -45.71 19.11
N ASP A 69 25.54 -45.99 20.42
CA ASP A 69 25.79 -44.97 21.46
C ASP A 69 27.23 -44.43 21.42
N VAL A 70 27.38 -43.11 21.46
CA VAL A 70 28.67 -42.40 21.43
C VAL A 70 29.30 -42.40 22.82
N VAL A 71 30.50 -42.96 22.94
CA VAL A 71 31.23 -43.07 24.22
C VAL A 71 32.07 -41.81 24.46
N ILE A 72 31.70 -41.06 25.50
CA ILE A 72 32.40 -39.86 25.98
C ILE A 72 33.19 -40.20 27.25
N ARG A 73 34.41 -39.65 27.38
CA ARG A 73 35.36 -39.78 28.50
C ARG A 73 36.12 -38.46 28.66
N GLU A 74 36.87 -38.32 29.76
CA GLU A 74 37.47 -37.02 30.14
C GLU A 74 38.53 -36.50 29.13
N ASP A 75 39.21 -37.38 28.39
CA ASP A 75 40.13 -37.05 27.29
C ASP A 75 39.68 -37.58 25.91
N SER A 76 38.37 -37.73 25.64
CA SER A 76 37.92 -38.32 24.36
C SER A 76 37.76 -37.33 23.20
N HIS A 77 38.01 -37.85 22.00
CA HIS A 77 37.70 -37.29 20.67
C HIS A 77 36.32 -36.62 20.57
N TYR A 78 35.34 -37.18 21.29
CA TYR A 78 34.01 -36.62 21.50
C TYR A 78 33.94 -35.98 22.89
N THR A 79 33.47 -34.74 23.01
CA THR A 79 33.14 -34.11 24.30
C THR A 79 31.73 -33.54 24.28
N LEU A 80 31.12 -33.37 25.46
CA LEU A 80 29.74 -32.92 25.62
C LEU A 80 29.72 -31.61 26.41
N VAL A 81 29.18 -30.55 25.82
CA VAL A 81 29.14 -29.21 26.43
C VAL A 81 27.68 -28.71 26.42
N ALA A 82 27.05 -28.71 27.60
CA ALA A 82 25.65 -28.31 27.78
C ALA A 82 24.64 -29.02 26.83
N GLY A 83 24.92 -30.28 26.47
CA GLY A 83 24.12 -31.08 25.53
C GLY A 83 24.67 -31.14 24.10
N ASN A 84 25.44 -30.13 23.69
CA ASN A 84 26.08 -30.08 22.38
C ASN A 84 27.24 -31.08 22.30
N LEU A 85 27.30 -31.87 21.22
CA LEU A 85 28.38 -32.82 20.95
C LEU A 85 29.49 -32.12 20.15
N VAL A 86 30.68 -32.01 20.74
CA VAL A 86 31.87 -31.46 20.10
C VAL A 86 32.79 -32.62 19.66
N ILE A 87 33.13 -32.63 18.38
CA ILE A 87 34.06 -33.59 17.76
C ILE A 87 35.36 -32.84 17.48
N SER A 88 36.46 -33.26 18.09
CA SER A 88 37.78 -32.64 17.91
C SER A 88 38.62 -33.41 16.88
N ASN A 89 39.25 -32.68 15.96
CA ASN A 89 39.98 -33.18 14.80
C ASN A 89 39.23 -34.30 14.03
N PRO A 90 38.05 -33.98 13.43
CA PRO A 90 37.15 -34.98 12.84
C PRO A 90 37.78 -35.81 11.71
N GLN A 91 37.50 -37.11 11.69
CA GLN A 91 38.10 -38.08 10.78
C GLN A 91 37.05 -38.76 9.90
N HIS A 92 37.21 -38.67 8.57
CA HIS A 92 36.22 -39.15 7.59
C HIS A 92 35.78 -40.61 7.83
N GLY A 93 36.72 -41.55 7.98
CA GLY A 93 36.43 -42.97 8.17
C GLY A 93 35.90 -43.37 9.56
N ARG A 94 35.72 -42.41 10.48
CA ARG A 94 35.26 -42.64 11.86
C ARG A 94 33.98 -41.86 12.18
N ASP A 95 33.97 -40.57 11.85
CA ASP A 95 32.96 -39.63 12.31
C ASP A 95 31.86 -39.37 11.27
N SER A 96 31.98 -39.86 10.04
CA SER A 96 30.91 -39.69 9.07
C SER A 96 29.72 -40.61 9.38
N GLY A 97 28.54 -40.02 9.51
CA GLY A 97 27.35 -40.76 9.92
C GLY A 97 26.17 -39.87 10.25
N SER A 98 25.05 -40.52 10.57
CA SER A 98 23.81 -39.90 11.02
C SER A 98 23.78 -39.86 12.55
N TYR A 99 23.86 -38.66 13.12
CA TYR A 99 23.86 -38.40 14.55
C TYR A 99 22.45 -38.08 15.06
N GLN A 100 22.13 -38.55 16.27
CA GLN A 100 20.91 -38.19 16.99
C GLN A 100 21.21 -37.94 18.47
N CYS A 101 20.54 -36.93 19.03
CA CYS A 101 20.59 -36.57 20.43
C CYS A 101 19.36 -37.10 21.17
N PHE A 102 19.56 -37.59 22.39
CA PHE A 102 18.52 -38.06 23.31
C PHE A 102 18.58 -37.16 24.56
N ALA A 103 17.52 -36.40 24.83
CA ALA A 103 17.37 -35.63 26.07
C ALA A 103 16.54 -36.46 27.07
N ILE A 104 17.05 -36.60 28.30
CA ILE A 104 16.62 -37.60 29.29
C ILE A 104 16.47 -36.95 30.68
N ASN A 105 15.29 -37.05 31.29
CA ASN A 105 15.09 -36.83 32.73
C ASN A 105 14.13 -37.90 33.32
N ARG A 106 13.73 -37.78 34.60
CA ARG A 106 12.88 -38.78 35.26
C ARG A 106 11.48 -38.93 34.64
N CYS A 107 10.93 -37.86 34.06
CA CYS A 107 9.62 -37.88 33.41
C CYS A 107 9.68 -38.46 31.99
N GLY A 108 10.87 -38.62 31.40
CA GLY A 108 11.06 -39.47 30.22
C GLY A 108 12.22 -39.07 29.31
N THR A 109 12.18 -39.57 28.08
CA THR A 109 13.21 -39.35 27.06
C THR A 109 12.59 -38.94 25.72
N ILE A 110 13.19 -37.94 25.06
CA ILE A 110 12.87 -37.59 23.66
C ILE A 110 14.12 -37.63 22.77
N VAL A 111 13.91 -37.90 21.48
CA VAL A 111 14.95 -38.04 20.44
C VAL A 111 14.85 -36.90 19.43
N SER A 112 16.00 -36.35 19.02
CA SER A 112 16.08 -35.29 18.02
C SER A 112 15.90 -35.82 16.59
N ARG A 113 15.67 -34.89 15.65
CA ARG A 113 15.96 -35.11 14.23
C ARG A 113 17.40 -35.58 14.01
N ALA A 114 17.60 -36.30 12.91
CA ALA A 114 18.89 -36.82 12.52
C ALA A 114 19.76 -35.75 11.82
N ALA A 115 21.04 -35.71 12.17
CA ALA A 115 22.04 -34.78 11.65
C ALA A 115 23.19 -35.54 11.00
N ASN A 116 23.35 -35.41 9.69
CA ASN A 116 24.38 -36.12 8.94
C ASN A 116 25.68 -35.32 8.93
N LEU A 117 26.76 -35.88 9.50
CA LEU A 117 28.12 -35.39 9.31
C LEU A 117 28.74 -36.08 8.10
N LYS A 118 29.12 -35.29 7.10
CA LYS A 118 29.80 -35.77 5.88
C LYS A 118 31.10 -34.99 5.67
N PHE A 119 32.01 -35.58 4.88
CA PHE A 119 33.32 -34.99 4.61
C PHE A 119 33.38 -34.53 3.16
N GLY A 120 33.66 -33.23 2.96
CA GLY A 120 33.80 -32.60 1.66
C GLY A 120 35.23 -32.70 1.15
N TYR A 121 35.39 -33.07 -0.12
CA TYR A 121 36.69 -33.18 -0.77
C TYR A 121 36.62 -32.73 -2.22
N LEU A 122 37.73 -32.21 -2.71
CA LEU A 122 38.00 -31.98 -4.13
C LEU A 122 39.39 -32.55 -4.40
N ARG A 123 39.45 -33.63 -5.18
CA ARG A 123 40.72 -34.20 -5.67
C ARG A 123 41.20 -33.44 -6.91
N ASP A 124 42.42 -33.70 -7.34
CA ASP A 124 42.97 -33.10 -8.56
C ASP A 124 42.40 -33.75 -9.82
N PHE A 125 42.52 -33.04 -10.96
CA PHE A 125 42.10 -33.56 -12.26
C PHE A 125 42.88 -34.82 -12.67
N PRO A 126 42.27 -35.75 -13.44
CA PRO A 126 42.97 -36.88 -14.04
C PRO A 126 44.25 -36.45 -14.77
N SER A 127 45.31 -37.25 -14.64
CA SER A 127 46.66 -36.90 -15.09
C SER A 127 46.86 -36.95 -16.62
N GLU A 128 45.89 -37.48 -17.36
CA GLU A 128 45.95 -37.64 -18.82
C GLU A 128 46.04 -36.31 -19.57
N SER A 129 46.89 -36.26 -20.59
CA SER A 129 46.94 -35.15 -21.56
C SER A 129 45.91 -35.37 -22.66
N ARG A 130 44.91 -34.48 -22.76
CA ARG A 130 43.88 -34.55 -23.80
C ARG A 130 44.47 -34.23 -25.18
N SER A 131 44.04 -34.97 -26.20
CA SER A 131 44.34 -34.66 -27.60
C SER A 131 43.79 -33.28 -28.00
N PRO A 132 44.52 -32.48 -28.81
CA PRO A 132 43.96 -31.28 -29.42
C PRO A 132 42.66 -31.58 -30.17
N GLN A 133 41.65 -30.74 -29.99
CA GLN A 133 40.35 -30.87 -30.63
C GLN A 133 40.27 -29.93 -31.83
N THR A 134 39.83 -30.45 -32.97
CA THR A 134 39.63 -29.67 -34.20
C THR A 134 38.15 -29.47 -34.45
N ALA A 135 37.76 -28.25 -34.83
CA ALA A 135 36.42 -27.92 -35.32
C ALA A 135 36.53 -27.17 -36.66
N TYR A 136 35.45 -27.12 -37.42
CA TYR A 136 35.32 -26.28 -38.62
C TYR A 136 34.51 -25.03 -38.30
N GLU A 137 34.81 -23.92 -38.97
CA GLU A 137 34.05 -22.68 -38.83
C GLU A 137 32.56 -22.89 -39.16
N GLY A 138 31.68 -22.32 -38.34
CA GLY A 138 30.23 -22.54 -38.40
C GLY A 138 29.73 -23.84 -37.74
N ALA A 139 30.59 -24.81 -37.40
CA ALA A 139 30.17 -26.06 -36.77
C ALA A 139 29.98 -25.92 -35.25
N GLY A 140 28.97 -26.60 -34.70
CA GLY A 140 28.79 -26.73 -33.25
C GLY A 140 29.77 -27.75 -32.64
N THR A 141 30.31 -27.46 -31.46
CA THR A 141 31.34 -28.28 -30.79
C THR A 141 31.23 -28.18 -29.26
N PHE A 142 31.99 -28.99 -28.52
CA PHE A 142 32.12 -28.87 -27.07
C PHE A 142 33.47 -29.35 -26.57
N LEU A 143 33.97 -28.74 -25.49
CA LEU A 143 35.13 -29.21 -24.74
C LEU A 143 34.65 -29.94 -23.48
N ALA A 144 35.07 -31.19 -23.32
CA ALA A 144 34.74 -31.98 -22.14
C ALA A 144 35.55 -31.50 -20.93
N CYS A 145 34.89 -31.25 -19.79
CA CYS A 145 35.61 -30.91 -18.54
C CYS A 145 36.24 -32.17 -17.91
N GLN A 146 35.48 -33.27 -17.85
CA GLN A 146 35.76 -34.47 -17.03
C GLN A 146 36.17 -34.09 -15.60
N ALA A 147 35.16 -33.79 -14.77
CA ALA A 147 35.35 -33.32 -13.40
C ALA A 147 36.18 -34.29 -12.54
N PRO A 148 37.02 -33.78 -11.62
CA PRO A 148 37.68 -34.61 -10.62
C PRO A 148 36.66 -35.21 -9.62
N ALA A 149 37.08 -36.25 -8.88
CA ALA A 149 36.27 -36.82 -7.81
C ALA A 149 36.06 -35.79 -6.69
N HIS A 150 34.79 -35.61 -6.28
CA HIS A 150 34.38 -34.52 -5.39
C HIS A 150 33.18 -34.87 -4.49
N TYR A 151 33.04 -34.12 -3.41
CA TYR A 151 31.81 -33.93 -2.63
C TYR A 151 31.90 -32.58 -1.88
N PRO A 152 30.84 -31.74 -1.79
CA PRO A 152 29.54 -31.84 -2.46
C PRO A 152 29.66 -31.45 -3.95
N ALA A 153 28.52 -31.21 -4.62
CA ALA A 153 28.46 -30.87 -6.05
C ALA A 153 29.32 -29.65 -6.43
N LEU A 154 29.88 -29.69 -7.64
CA LEU A 154 30.73 -28.64 -8.19
C LEU A 154 29.92 -27.50 -8.83
N SER A 155 30.55 -26.32 -8.83
CA SER A 155 30.30 -25.25 -9.79
C SER A 155 31.43 -25.18 -10.81
N TYR A 156 31.12 -24.77 -12.04
CA TYR A 156 32.01 -24.87 -13.20
C TYR A 156 32.17 -23.55 -13.94
N ARG A 157 33.42 -23.17 -14.22
CA ARG A 157 33.79 -22.04 -15.08
C ARG A 157 34.89 -22.47 -16.05
N TRP A 158 35.06 -21.73 -17.14
CA TRP A 158 36.14 -21.97 -18.10
C TRP A 158 37.01 -20.73 -18.27
N ILE A 159 38.29 -20.95 -18.52
CA ILE A 159 39.32 -19.94 -18.72
C ILE A 159 39.90 -20.13 -20.13
N LEU A 160 40.11 -19.03 -20.85
CA LEU A 160 40.71 -19.00 -22.19
C LEU A 160 42.10 -18.37 -22.13
N ASN A 161 43.09 -19.12 -22.62
CA ASN A 161 44.52 -18.84 -22.69
C ASN A 161 45.24 -18.69 -21.34
N GLU A 162 44.76 -17.82 -20.45
CA GLU A 162 45.39 -17.56 -19.14
C GLU A 162 44.38 -17.11 -18.08
N PHE A 163 44.67 -17.37 -16.80
CA PHE A 163 43.85 -16.90 -15.69
C PHE A 163 44.13 -15.41 -15.41
N PRO A 164 43.13 -14.53 -15.22
CA PRO A 164 41.71 -14.81 -14.96
C PRO A 164 40.78 -14.55 -16.17
N SER A 165 41.20 -14.85 -17.40
CA SER A 165 40.41 -14.62 -18.62
C SER A 165 39.26 -15.63 -18.75
N PHE A 166 38.24 -15.44 -17.91
CA PHE A 166 37.04 -16.28 -17.89
C PHE A 166 36.21 -16.13 -19.16
N VAL A 167 35.80 -17.27 -19.70
CA VAL A 167 34.79 -17.39 -20.76
C VAL A 167 33.52 -16.64 -20.36
N GLN A 168 33.12 -15.67 -21.18
CA GLN A 168 31.91 -14.86 -20.99
C GLN A 168 30.76 -15.30 -21.92
N PRO A 169 29.49 -15.04 -21.58
CA PRO A 169 28.35 -15.32 -22.45
C PRO A 169 28.31 -14.42 -23.72
N ASP A 170 28.93 -14.88 -24.82
CA ASP A 170 28.83 -14.25 -26.15
C ASP A 170 27.46 -14.54 -26.80
N GLY A 171 26.42 -13.79 -26.40
CA GLY A 171 25.13 -13.73 -27.11
C GLY A 171 24.36 -15.05 -27.27
N GLY A 172 24.57 -16.03 -26.38
CA GLY A 172 24.00 -17.38 -26.49
C GLY A 172 24.82 -18.36 -27.35
N ARG A 173 25.99 -17.96 -27.86
CA ARG A 173 26.89 -18.82 -28.63
C ARG A 173 27.73 -19.76 -27.77
N TRP A 174 27.96 -19.42 -26.51
CA TRP A 174 28.75 -20.19 -25.54
C TRP A 174 27.89 -20.60 -24.35
N PHE A 175 28.09 -21.83 -23.85
CA PHE A 175 27.36 -22.34 -22.70
C PHE A 175 28.21 -23.30 -21.86
N VAL A 176 28.29 -23.08 -20.54
CA VAL A 176 28.94 -23.99 -19.60
C VAL A 176 27.87 -24.71 -18.78
N SER A 177 27.70 -26.00 -19.03
CA SER A 177 26.83 -26.86 -18.24
C SER A 177 27.33 -26.95 -16.82
N GLN A 178 26.49 -26.61 -15.84
CA GLN A 178 26.77 -26.82 -14.41
C GLN A 178 26.47 -28.27 -13.99
N VAL A 179 25.69 -29.02 -14.77
CA VAL A 179 25.50 -30.47 -14.55
C VAL A 179 26.73 -31.29 -14.97
N THR A 180 27.32 -31.01 -16.14
CA THR A 180 28.42 -31.82 -16.73
C THR A 180 29.80 -31.14 -16.70
N GLY A 181 29.85 -29.85 -16.42
CA GLY A 181 31.05 -29.02 -16.52
C GLY A 181 31.49 -28.69 -17.94
N ASN A 182 30.93 -29.33 -18.96
CA ASN A 182 31.36 -29.16 -20.36
C ASN A 182 31.05 -27.76 -20.90
N LEU A 183 31.98 -27.22 -21.69
CA LEU A 183 31.79 -25.99 -22.45
C LEU A 183 31.32 -26.31 -23.86
N TYR A 184 30.15 -25.82 -24.25
CA TYR A 184 29.55 -25.97 -25.56
C TYR A 184 29.65 -24.66 -26.36
N LEU A 185 29.92 -24.78 -27.66
CA LEU A 185 29.90 -23.68 -28.63
C LEU A 185 28.84 -24.00 -29.70
N ALA A 186 27.88 -23.10 -29.91
CA ALA A 186 26.76 -23.30 -30.84
C ALA A 186 27.23 -23.31 -32.31
N ASN A 187 28.16 -22.41 -32.63
CA ASN A 187 28.91 -22.35 -33.88
C ASN A 187 30.31 -21.77 -33.61
N ALA A 188 31.35 -22.52 -33.98
CA ALA A 188 32.75 -22.13 -33.84
C ALA A 188 33.13 -21.04 -34.87
N ARG A 189 34.05 -20.16 -34.47
CA ARG A 189 34.66 -19.10 -35.28
C ARG A 189 36.18 -19.24 -35.20
N ALA A 190 36.91 -18.76 -36.20
CA ALA A 190 38.39 -18.82 -36.21
C ALA A 190 39.05 -18.29 -34.91
N ASN A 191 38.45 -17.25 -34.30
CA ASN A 191 38.95 -16.62 -33.07
C ASN A 191 38.63 -17.38 -31.76
N ASP A 192 37.92 -18.51 -31.81
CA ASP A 192 37.78 -19.41 -30.64
C ASP A 192 38.97 -20.38 -30.51
N THR A 193 39.94 -20.33 -31.43
CA THR A 193 41.20 -21.09 -31.35
C THR A 193 42.03 -20.66 -30.13
N GLY A 194 42.39 -21.60 -29.26
CA GLY A 194 43.11 -21.26 -28.02
C GLY A 194 43.28 -22.42 -27.03
N SER A 195 43.89 -22.10 -25.89
CA SER A 195 44.13 -23.02 -24.76
C SER A 195 43.06 -22.87 -23.69
N TYR A 196 42.28 -23.92 -23.43
CA TYR A 196 41.14 -23.88 -22.52
C TYR A 196 41.39 -24.66 -21.23
N PHE A 197 40.93 -24.11 -20.10
CA PHE A 197 41.04 -24.75 -18.79
C PHE A 197 39.67 -24.78 -18.11
N CYS A 198 39.23 -25.96 -17.65
CA CYS A 198 38.02 -26.10 -16.84
C CYS A 198 38.39 -25.82 -15.37
N LEU A 199 37.81 -24.78 -14.77
CA LEU A 199 37.91 -24.47 -13.34
C LEU A 199 36.69 -25.08 -12.61
N THR A 200 36.98 -25.82 -11.55
CA THR A 200 35.98 -26.47 -10.70
C THR A 200 36.09 -25.98 -9.27
N THR A 201 34.96 -25.71 -8.62
CA THR A 201 34.90 -25.19 -7.24
C THR A 201 33.83 -25.94 -6.44
N ILE A 202 34.19 -26.47 -5.27
CA ILE A 202 33.23 -26.85 -4.21
C ILE A 202 33.11 -25.74 -3.17
N ASN A 203 31.89 -25.59 -2.65
CA ASN A 203 31.60 -24.86 -1.43
C ASN A 203 31.22 -25.86 -0.33
N MET A 204 31.80 -25.71 0.85
CA MET A 204 31.48 -26.46 2.07
C MET A 204 31.13 -25.45 3.16
N ASP A 205 30.47 -25.88 4.24
CA ASP A 205 29.85 -24.96 5.21
C ASP A 205 30.85 -24.02 5.93
N ILE A 206 32.15 -24.38 5.94
CA ILE A 206 33.22 -23.59 6.57
C ILE A 206 34.39 -23.24 5.64
N SER A 207 34.40 -23.67 4.38
CA SER A 207 35.46 -23.30 3.42
C SER A 207 35.08 -23.57 1.96
N THR A 208 35.84 -22.98 1.03
CA THR A 208 35.72 -23.27 -0.41
C THR A 208 37.03 -23.84 -0.93
N LYS A 209 36.97 -24.75 -1.91
CA LYS A 209 38.17 -25.31 -2.57
C LYS A 209 37.96 -25.34 -4.07
N SER A 210 39.00 -24.96 -4.82
CA SER A 210 38.98 -24.96 -6.29
C SER A 210 40.20 -25.67 -6.87
N THR A 211 40.05 -26.26 -8.05
CA THR A 211 41.16 -26.79 -8.87
C THR A 211 40.80 -26.68 -10.36
N PHE A 212 41.79 -26.68 -11.24
CA PHE A 212 41.59 -26.50 -12.69
C PHE A 212 42.32 -27.57 -13.52
N SER A 213 41.79 -27.84 -14.72
CA SER A 213 42.31 -28.88 -15.62
C SER A 213 43.66 -28.49 -16.23
N LYS A 214 44.36 -29.47 -16.82
CA LYS A 214 45.37 -29.18 -17.85
C LYS A 214 44.73 -28.44 -19.04
N ALA A 215 45.56 -27.71 -19.81
CA ALA A 215 45.12 -27.01 -21.01
C ALA A 215 44.57 -28.00 -22.07
N ILE A 216 43.42 -27.67 -22.64
CA ILE A 216 42.81 -28.33 -23.79
C ILE A 216 42.99 -27.41 -24.99
N GLN A 217 43.66 -27.88 -26.03
CA GLN A 217 43.82 -27.10 -27.26
C GLN A 217 42.58 -27.26 -28.14
N LEU A 218 41.97 -26.14 -28.54
CA LEU A 218 40.96 -26.09 -29.60
C LEU A 218 41.54 -25.37 -30.81
N THR A 219 41.40 -25.97 -32.00
CA THR A 219 41.77 -25.35 -33.27
C THR A 219 40.56 -25.31 -34.19
N VAL A 220 40.17 -24.11 -34.62
CA VAL A 220 39.07 -23.92 -35.58
C VAL A 220 39.66 -23.71 -36.97
N GLN A 221 39.42 -24.66 -37.87
CA GLN A 221 39.82 -24.57 -39.27
C GLN A 221 38.83 -23.67 -40.02
N PRO A 222 39.31 -22.66 -40.80
CA PRO A 222 38.44 -21.85 -41.64
C PRO A 222 37.69 -22.69 -42.67
N ASP A 223 36.39 -22.43 -42.83
CA ASP A 223 35.59 -22.94 -43.96
C ASP A 223 35.34 -21.77 -44.92
N ALA A 224 35.65 -21.96 -46.20
CA ALA A 224 35.46 -20.93 -47.22
C ALA A 224 33.98 -20.64 -47.52
N ASN A 225 33.05 -21.51 -47.11
CA ASN A 225 31.61 -21.27 -47.19
C ASN A 225 30.87 -21.97 -46.03
N PRO A 226 30.97 -21.43 -44.78
CA PRO A 226 30.51 -22.09 -43.57
C PRO A 226 29.04 -22.51 -43.66
N ARG A 227 28.78 -23.81 -43.71
CA ARG A 227 27.43 -24.33 -43.97
C ARG A 227 26.43 -23.83 -42.93
N LYS A 228 25.32 -23.30 -43.42
CA LYS A 228 24.15 -23.03 -42.59
C LYS A 228 23.56 -24.33 -42.02
N SER A 229 23.00 -24.27 -40.83
CA SER A 229 22.40 -25.42 -40.16
C SER A 229 21.23 -25.02 -39.25
N ALA A 230 20.15 -25.80 -39.32
CA ALA A 230 19.02 -25.71 -38.39
C ALA A 230 19.47 -25.94 -36.93
N PRO A 231 18.75 -25.36 -35.94
CA PRO A 231 19.01 -25.63 -34.53
C PRO A 231 18.94 -27.12 -34.21
N ASN A 232 19.83 -27.59 -33.35
CA ASN A 232 19.80 -28.95 -32.83
C ASN A 232 20.17 -28.96 -31.33
N ILE A 233 19.18 -29.23 -30.47
CA ILE A 233 19.32 -29.25 -29.02
C ILE A 233 20.18 -30.43 -28.59
N ARG A 234 21.31 -30.12 -27.95
CA ARG A 234 22.36 -31.07 -27.51
C ARG A 234 22.44 -31.20 -26.01
N VAL A 235 22.21 -30.12 -25.26
CA VAL A 235 22.01 -30.18 -23.80
C VAL A 235 20.51 -30.18 -23.55
N ARG A 236 20.04 -31.15 -22.76
CA ARG A 236 18.63 -31.41 -22.47
C ARG A 236 18.47 -31.71 -20.98
N PHE A 237 17.60 -30.96 -20.32
CA PHE A 237 17.18 -31.25 -18.95
C PHE A 237 16.39 -32.57 -18.86
N PRO A 238 16.35 -33.23 -17.69
CA PRO A 238 15.67 -34.52 -17.51
C PRO A 238 14.17 -34.45 -17.84
N SER A 239 13.64 -35.53 -18.46
CA SER A 239 12.21 -35.66 -18.76
C SER A 239 11.31 -35.71 -17.51
N GLU A 240 11.87 -36.06 -16.34
CA GLU A 240 11.26 -35.88 -15.01
C GLU A 240 12.34 -35.29 -14.09
N THR A 241 12.10 -34.07 -13.59
CA THR A 241 13.00 -33.32 -12.71
C THR A 241 12.32 -33.15 -11.35
N TYR A 242 12.81 -33.88 -10.35
CA TYR A 242 12.32 -33.79 -8.97
C TYR A 242 13.06 -32.70 -8.20
N ALA A 243 12.34 -31.69 -7.74
CA ALA A 243 12.92 -30.55 -7.03
C ALA A 243 12.14 -30.20 -5.75
N LEU A 244 12.83 -29.64 -4.75
CA LEU A 244 12.28 -29.39 -3.42
C LEU A 244 11.66 -28.00 -3.34
N ALA A 245 10.50 -27.88 -2.71
CA ALA A 245 9.83 -26.59 -2.49
C ALA A 245 10.72 -25.60 -1.71
N GLY A 246 10.55 -24.31 -1.98
CA GLY A 246 11.36 -23.22 -1.41
C GLY A 246 12.82 -23.14 -1.93
N HIS A 247 13.25 -24.07 -2.79
CA HIS A 247 14.61 -24.09 -3.34
C HIS A 247 14.65 -23.59 -4.78
N THR A 248 15.77 -23.00 -5.18
CA THR A 248 16.01 -22.62 -6.57
C THR A 248 16.28 -23.85 -7.43
N THR A 249 15.53 -24.00 -8.53
CA THR A 249 15.68 -25.08 -9.52
C THR A 249 16.24 -24.53 -10.83
N GLN A 250 17.09 -25.29 -11.50
CA GLN A 250 17.67 -24.91 -12.79
C GLN A 250 17.49 -26.00 -13.83
N LEU A 251 17.03 -25.62 -15.04
CA LEU A 251 16.88 -26.52 -16.19
C LEU A 251 17.83 -26.07 -17.30
N GLU A 252 18.75 -26.94 -17.72
CA GLU A 252 19.70 -26.66 -18.80
C GLU A 252 19.14 -27.02 -20.19
N CYS A 253 19.34 -26.14 -21.15
CA CYS A 253 19.05 -26.38 -22.56
C CYS A 253 20.04 -25.63 -23.46
N PHE A 254 20.60 -26.31 -24.47
CA PHE A 254 21.52 -25.67 -25.41
C PHE A 254 21.49 -26.34 -26.78
N ALA A 255 21.63 -25.54 -27.84
CA ALA A 255 21.55 -26.01 -29.23
C ALA A 255 22.75 -25.57 -30.08
N TYR A 256 23.18 -26.45 -30.98
CA TYR A 256 24.08 -26.09 -32.08
C TYR A 256 23.27 -25.52 -33.26
N GLY A 257 23.89 -24.67 -34.08
CA GLY A 257 23.28 -24.15 -35.30
C GLY A 257 24.01 -22.94 -35.88
N ASN A 258 23.86 -22.72 -37.19
CA ASN A 258 24.48 -21.63 -37.92
C ASN A 258 23.47 -20.95 -38.86
N PRO A 259 23.03 -19.70 -38.58
CA PRO A 259 23.47 -18.83 -37.49
C PRO A 259 23.07 -19.33 -36.10
N THR A 260 23.75 -18.79 -35.07
CA THR A 260 23.58 -19.12 -33.65
C THR A 260 22.10 -19.15 -33.26
N PRO A 261 21.57 -20.28 -32.74
CA PRO A 261 20.18 -20.36 -32.32
C PRO A 261 19.88 -19.44 -31.13
N LYS A 262 18.68 -18.85 -31.13
CA LYS A 262 18.08 -18.29 -29.92
C LYS A 262 17.33 -19.39 -29.17
N LEU A 263 17.23 -19.25 -27.86
CA LEU A 263 16.51 -20.15 -26.98
C LEU A 263 15.34 -19.39 -26.36
N ARG A 264 14.22 -20.08 -26.13
CA ARG A 264 13.11 -19.59 -25.30
C ARG A 264 12.47 -20.74 -24.54
N TRP A 265 11.96 -20.44 -23.35
CA TRP A 265 11.25 -21.39 -22.49
C TRP A 265 9.76 -21.09 -22.46
N ARG A 266 8.96 -22.15 -22.33
CA ARG A 266 7.53 -22.04 -21.99
C ARG A 266 7.11 -23.15 -21.02
N LYS A 267 6.14 -22.85 -20.16
CA LYS A 267 5.33 -23.88 -19.52
C LYS A 267 4.27 -24.32 -20.53
N VAL A 268 4.05 -25.62 -20.68
CA VAL A 268 3.18 -26.22 -21.71
C VAL A 268 1.75 -26.38 -21.18
N ASP A 269 1.62 -26.61 -19.88
CA ASP A 269 0.36 -26.80 -19.13
C ASP A 269 -0.03 -25.58 -18.28
N GLY A 270 0.51 -24.40 -18.58
CA GLY A 270 0.21 -23.16 -17.87
C GLY A 270 1.02 -21.96 -18.35
N VAL A 271 1.08 -20.91 -17.53
CA VAL A 271 1.91 -19.73 -17.78
C VAL A 271 3.30 -19.97 -17.19
N LEU A 272 4.37 -19.52 -17.87
CA LEU A 272 5.72 -19.57 -17.32
C LEU A 272 5.81 -18.69 -16.06
N PRO A 273 6.32 -19.17 -14.90
CA PRO A 273 6.29 -18.41 -13.65
C PRO A 273 7.00 -17.06 -13.77
N SER A 274 6.34 -15.96 -13.38
CA SER A 274 6.89 -14.59 -13.51
C SER A 274 8.27 -14.41 -12.86
N LYS A 275 8.53 -15.17 -11.78
CA LYS A 275 9.79 -15.19 -11.03
C LYS A 275 11.01 -15.73 -11.78
N VAL A 276 10.86 -16.33 -12.97
CA VAL A 276 12.03 -16.74 -13.79
C VAL A 276 12.72 -15.57 -14.48
N GLY A 277 12.02 -14.44 -14.66
CA GLY A 277 12.54 -13.21 -15.26
C GLY A 277 13.31 -13.42 -16.57
N ALA A 278 14.48 -12.80 -16.68
CA ALA A 278 15.33 -12.85 -17.87
C ALA A 278 15.90 -14.25 -18.23
N SER A 279 15.72 -15.27 -17.37
CA SER A 279 16.15 -16.64 -17.69
C SER A 279 15.22 -17.34 -18.71
N ALA A 280 14.05 -16.77 -19.00
CA ALA A 280 13.10 -17.28 -19.99
C ALA A 280 13.65 -17.35 -21.43
N ASP A 281 14.62 -16.50 -21.79
CA ASP A 281 15.24 -16.46 -23.13
C ASP A 281 16.72 -16.93 -23.12
N GLY A 282 17.10 -17.73 -22.11
CA GLY A 282 18.48 -18.17 -21.88
C GLY A 282 18.68 -19.70 -21.87
N PRO A 283 19.94 -20.18 -21.84
CA PRO A 283 20.27 -21.62 -21.83
C PRO A 283 20.09 -22.30 -20.46
N ILE A 284 19.79 -21.54 -19.41
CA ILE A 284 19.41 -22.07 -18.09
C ILE A 284 18.14 -21.35 -17.66
N LEU A 285 17.01 -22.04 -17.63
CA LEU A 285 15.82 -21.53 -16.93
C LEU A 285 16.08 -21.65 -15.43
N THR A 286 16.01 -20.54 -14.70
CA THR A 286 16.15 -20.53 -13.24
C THR A 286 14.78 -20.23 -12.62
N ILE A 287 14.26 -21.18 -11.85
CA ILE A 287 13.02 -21.05 -11.09
C ILE A 287 13.42 -20.87 -9.61
N PRO A 288 13.54 -19.63 -9.11
CA PRO A 288 13.77 -19.37 -7.69
C PRO A 288 12.51 -19.73 -6.88
N ASP A 289 12.72 -20.06 -5.60
CA ASP A 289 11.64 -20.27 -4.61
C ASP A 289 10.51 -21.18 -5.13
N LEU A 290 10.86 -22.43 -5.49
CA LEU A 290 9.93 -23.36 -6.15
C LEU A 290 8.66 -23.61 -5.31
N SER A 291 7.48 -23.36 -5.88
CA SER A 291 6.17 -23.62 -5.27
C SER A 291 5.43 -24.73 -6.03
N PHE A 292 4.35 -25.27 -5.45
CA PHE A 292 3.56 -26.32 -6.10
C PHE A 292 2.90 -25.86 -7.41
N ASP A 293 2.65 -24.56 -7.59
CA ASP A 293 2.09 -23.99 -8.84
C ASP A 293 3.10 -24.01 -10.00
N ASP A 294 4.41 -24.12 -9.69
CA ASP A 294 5.44 -24.36 -10.70
C ASP A 294 5.40 -25.80 -11.25
N GLU A 295 4.79 -26.77 -10.55
CA GLU A 295 4.69 -28.16 -11.02
C GLU A 295 4.02 -28.26 -12.40
N GLY A 296 4.65 -28.97 -13.34
CA GLY A 296 4.11 -29.09 -14.70
C GLY A 296 5.16 -29.39 -15.77
N MET A 297 4.73 -29.32 -17.02
CA MET A 297 5.52 -29.59 -18.22
C MET A 297 6.20 -28.32 -18.72
N TYR A 298 7.53 -28.36 -18.82
CA TYR A 298 8.33 -27.28 -19.39
C TYR A 298 8.85 -27.67 -20.77
N GLU A 299 8.99 -26.70 -21.66
CA GLU A 299 9.60 -26.84 -22.97
C GLU A 299 10.69 -25.79 -23.17
N CYS A 300 11.82 -26.22 -23.71
CA CYS A 300 12.81 -25.36 -24.34
C CYS A 300 12.68 -25.45 -25.87
N GLU A 301 12.58 -24.30 -26.54
CA GLU A 301 12.55 -24.19 -28.00
C GLU A 301 13.79 -23.42 -28.49
N ALA A 302 14.57 -24.04 -29.37
CA ALA A 302 15.71 -23.45 -30.04
C ALA A 302 15.33 -23.06 -31.48
N TYR A 303 15.58 -21.82 -31.89
CA TYR A 303 15.13 -21.30 -33.19
C TYR A 303 16.19 -20.41 -33.88
N SER A 304 16.27 -20.50 -35.22
CA SER A 304 17.10 -19.64 -36.07
C SER A 304 16.38 -19.38 -37.41
N SER A 305 17.04 -18.71 -38.36
CA SER A 305 16.51 -18.52 -39.72
C SER A 305 16.37 -19.83 -40.52
N GLU A 306 17.02 -20.92 -40.07
CA GLU A 306 17.10 -22.18 -40.81
C GLU A 306 16.20 -23.28 -40.22
N GLY A 307 15.49 -23.01 -39.11
CA GLY A 307 14.56 -23.97 -38.50
C GLY A 307 14.36 -23.77 -36.99
N ARG A 308 13.76 -24.79 -36.37
CA ARG A 308 13.58 -24.90 -34.91
C ARG A 308 13.70 -26.34 -34.42
N ASP A 309 14.09 -26.53 -33.17
CA ASP A 309 14.11 -27.80 -32.44
C ASP A 309 13.55 -27.57 -31.01
N THR A 310 12.98 -28.60 -30.39
CA THR A 310 12.20 -28.50 -29.14
C THR A 310 12.44 -29.69 -28.22
N HIS A 311 12.62 -29.45 -26.92
CA HIS A 311 12.73 -30.51 -25.90
C HIS A 311 11.82 -30.24 -24.71
N GLN A 312 11.12 -31.27 -24.23
CA GLN A 312 10.17 -31.20 -23.13
C GLN A 312 10.57 -32.11 -21.96
N GLY A 313 10.19 -31.69 -20.75
CA GLY A 313 10.33 -32.47 -19.53
C GLY A 313 9.49 -31.88 -18.39
N ARG A 314 9.18 -32.71 -17.40
CA ARG A 314 8.36 -32.33 -16.25
C ARG A 314 9.20 -31.81 -15.10
N VAL A 315 8.73 -30.78 -14.41
CA VAL A 315 9.19 -30.40 -13.07
C VAL A 315 8.16 -30.92 -12.08
N SER A 316 8.58 -31.83 -11.22
CA SER A 316 7.76 -32.53 -10.23
C SER A 316 8.19 -32.09 -8.81
N VAL A 317 7.40 -31.21 -8.19
CA VAL A 317 7.72 -30.58 -6.90
C VAL A 317 7.62 -31.61 -5.78
N GLN A 318 8.52 -31.52 -4.81
CA GLN A 318 8.61 -32.33 -3.60
C GLN A 318 8.59 -31.42 -2.37
N ALA A 319 8.26 -31.95 -1.20
CA ALA A 319 8.28 -31.21 0.06
C ALA A 319 8.76 -32.09 1.22
N GLN A 320 9.56 -31.50 2.10
CA GLN A 320 9.87 -32.05 3.42
C GLN A 320 8.59 -32.15 4.29
N PRO A 321 8.61 -32.92 5.39
CA PRO A 321 7.46 -32.99 6.28
C PRO A 321 7.21 -31.66 7.02
N GLU A 322 5.94 -31.30 7.20
CA GLU A 322 5.49 -30.15 8.00
C GLU A 322 4.27 -30.52 8.87
N TRP A 323 4.19 -30.03 10.12
CA TRP A 323 3.07 -30.32 11.02
C TRP A 323 1.86 -29.44 10.72
N LEU A 324 0.70 -30.07 10.49
CA LEU A 324 -0.62 -29.42 10.49
C LEU A 324 -1.27 -29.49 11.89
N GLN A 325 -0.97 -30.53 12.67
CA GLN A 325 -1.40 -30.69 14.05
C GLN A 325 -0.29 -31.37 14.86
N VAL A 326 0.01 -30.79 16.02
CA VAL A 326 0.94 -31.33 17.02
C VAL A 326 0.18 -31.86 18.24
N MET A 327 0.83 -32.71 19.03
CA MET A 327 0.31 -33.18 20.32
C MET A 327 0.43 -32.11 21.41
N SER A 328 -0.12 -32.41 22.59
CA SER A 328 0.03 -31.58 23.80
C SER A 328 -0.02 -32.48 25.03
N ASP A 329 0.65 -32.06 26.11
CA ASP A 329 0.74 -32.81 27.36
C ASP A 329 -0.66 -33.11 27.95
N SER A 330 -0.80 -34.20 28.69
CA SER A 330 -2.10 -34.66 29.18
C SER A 330 -2.02 -35.35 30.53
N GLU A 331 -2.80 -34.84 31.49
CA GLU A 331 -3.03 -35.49 32.79
C GLU A 331 -4.39 -36.18 32.76
N VAL A 332 -4.43 -37.50 33.03
CA VAL A 332 -5.60 -38.36 32.77
C VAL A 332 -5.77 -39.38 33.91
N GLU A 333 -7.00 -39.73 34.29
CA GLU A 333 -7.26 -40.70 35.37
C GLU A 333 -6.88 -42.14 34.97
N ILE A 334 -6.42 -42.94 35.95
CA ILE A 334 -6.23 -44.38 35.76
C ILE A 334 -7.52 -45.08 35.27
N SER A 335 -7.38 -46.16 34.49
CA SER A 335 -8.44 -46.95 33.86
C SER A 335 -9.31 -46.22 32.81
N SER A 336 -9.05 -44.95 32.53
CA SER A 336 -9.67 -44.22 31.42
C SER A 336 -8.96 -44.47 30.07
N GLU A 337 -9.24 -43.67 29.05
CA GLU A 337 -8.65 -43.76 27.71
C GLU A 337 -7.96 -42.46 27.27
N LEU A 338 -6.79 -42.59 26.65
CA LEU A 338 -6.06 -41.51 25.99
C LEU A 338 -6.37 -41.50 24.50
N HIS A 339 -6.52 -40.30 23.92
CA HIS A 339 -6.50 -40.07 22.49
C HIS A 339 -5.56 -38.90 22.16
N TRP A 340 -4.56 -39.14 21.32
CA TRP A 340 -3.67 -38.12 20.79
C TRP A 340 -3.58 -38.21 19.27
N SER A 341 -3.60 -37.06 18.59
CA SER A 341 -3.53 -36.95 17.13
C SER A 341 -2.43 -36.00 16.69
N CYS A 342 -1.61 -36.47 15.75
CA CYS A 342 -0.60 -35.70 15.03
C CYS A 342 -0.88 -35.81 13.52
N VAL A 343 -0.82 -34.70 12.80
CA VAL A 343 -1.13 -34.65 11.36
C VAL A 343 -0.06 -33.84 10.65
N ALA A 344 0.49 -34.37 9.56
CA ALA A 344 1.58 -33.76 8.81
C ALA A 344 1.38 -33.86 7.29
N ALA A 345 1.92 -32.87 6.56
CA ALA A 345 1.92 -32.81 5.10
C ALA A 345 3.35 -32.98 4.54
N GLY A 346 3.48 -33.50 3.32
CA GLY A 346 4.77 -33.67 2.64
C GLY A 346 4.67 -34.52 1.37
N LYS A 347 5.66 -34.41 0.48
CA LYS A 347 5.70 -35.09 -0.83
C LYS A 347 7.11 -35.59 -1.13
N PRO A 348 7.37 -36.90 -1.24
CA PRO A 348 6.43 -38.03 -1.26
C PRO A 348 5.73 -38.26 0.09
N ARG A 349 4.72 -39.14 0.09
CA ARG A 349 3.89 -39.50 1.25
C ARG A 349 4.75 -39.80 2.48
N LEU A 350 4.29 -39.31 3.62
CA LEU A 350 4.96 -39.48 4.90
C LEU A 350 4.76 -40.89 5.47
N ILE A 351 5.77 -41.36 6.19
CA ILE A 351 5.66 -42.47 7.14
C ILE A 351 5.47 -41.84 8.52
N ILE A 352 4.42 -42.23 9.24
CA ILE A 352 4.18 -41.80 10.64
C ILE A 352 4.48 -42.98 11.57
N ARG A 353 5.30 -42.73 12.59
CA ARG A 353 5.69 -43.72 13.60
C ARG A 353 5.70 -43.12 15.00
N TRP A 354 5.39 -43.94 16.00
CA TRP A 354 5.26 -43.51 17.39
C TRP A 354 6.43 -44.02 18.24
N LEU A 355 6.93 -43.15 19.12
CA LEU A 355 7.93 -43.48 20.13
C LEU A 355 7.35 -43.24 21.52
N ARG A 356 7.83 -44.00 22.50
CA ARG A 356 7.65 -43.78 23.94
C ARG A 356 9.01 -43.85 24.63
N ASN A 357 9.36 -42.83 25.42
CA ASN A 357 10.66 -42.66 26.07
C ASN A 357 11.84 -42.91 25.10
N GLY A 358 11.72 -42.39 23.88
CA GLY A 358 12.72 -42.50 22.81
C GLY A 358 12.87 -43.89 22.15
N MET A 359 12.06 -44.88 22.53
CA MET A 359 12.01 -46.21 21.92
C MET A 359 10.73 -46.36 21.07
N PRO A 360 10.68 -47.23 20.04
CA PRO A 360 9.44 -47.49 19.30
C PRO A 360 8.31 -47.96 20.20
N LEU A 361 7.09 -47.42 20.01
CA LEU A 361 5.91 -47.84 20.76
C LEU A 361 5.54 -49.28 20.39
N GLY A 362 5.52 -50.18 21.38
CA GLY A 362 5.20 -51.59 21.19
C GLY A 362 3.71 -51.85 20.97
N THR A 363 3.39 -52.92 20.25
CA THR A 363 2.01 -53.39 20.06
C THR A 363 1.50 -54.10 21.31
N GLN A 364 0.39 -53.62 21.86
CA GLN A 364 -0.38 -54.27 22.93
C GLN A 364 -1.87 -54.17 22.59
N ASP A 365 -2.70 -55.11 23.04
CA ASP A 365 -4.15 -55.16 22.73
C ASP A 365 -4.92 -53.91 23.18
N ARG A 366 -4.34 -53.10 24.08
CA ARG A 366 -4.87 -51.84 24.60
C ARG A 366 -4.38 -50.59 23.87
N VAL A 367 -3.54 -50.73 22.83
CA VAL A 367 -2.89 -49.63 22.10
C VAL A 367 -3.24 -49.71 20.62
N GLU A 368 -3.98 -48.71 20.12
CA GLU A 368 -4.34 -48.59 18.70
C GLU A 368 -3.57 -47.43 18.05
N VAL A 369 -3.00 -47.67 16.86
CA VAL A 369 -2.23 -46.67 16.10
C VAL A 369 -2.75 -46.64 14.66
N ASN A 370 -3.35 -45.52 14.24
CA ASN A 370 -3.99 -45.38 12.94
C ASN A 370 -3.69 -44.00 12.32
N ASN A 371 -2.83 -43.95 11.27
CA ASN A 371 -2.56 -42.75 10.46
C ASN A 371 -2.33 -41.43 11.25
N GLY A 372 -1.57 -41.50 12.35
CA GLY A 372 -1.29 -40.32 13.19
C GLY A 372 -2.25 -40.12 14.36
N LEU A 373 -3.25 -40.99 14.54
CA LEU A 373 -3.95 -41.18 15.82
C LEU A 373 -3.24 -42.26 16.65
N LEU A 374 -3.05 -41.99 17.94
CA LEU A 374 -2.76 -42.95 19.00
C LEU A 374 -3.93 -42.97 19.97
N LYS A 375 -4.45 -44.16 20.26
CA LYS A 375 -5.38 -44.42 21.37
C LYS A 375 -4.75 -45.41 22.34
N ILE A 376 -4.87 -45.15 23.64
CA ILE A 376 -4.52 -46.11 24.69
C ILE A 376 -5.72 -46.29 25.61
N SER A 377 -6.26 -47.50 25.67
CA SER A 377 -7.41 -47.85 26.50
C SER A 377 -6.98 -48.41 27.85
N ASN A 378 -7.80 -48.22 28.90
CA ASN A 378 -7.55 -48.71 30.27
C ASN A 378 -6.15 -48.31 30.79
N LEU A 379 -5.89 -47.00 30.85
CA LEU A 379 -4.61 -46.43 31.25
C LEU A 379 -4.12 -46.94 32.61
N ALA A 380 -2.85 -47.33 32.67
CA ALA A 380 -2.17 -47.77 33.89
C ALA A 380 -1.07 -46.77 34.28
N LEU A 381 -0.64 -46.77 35.55
CA LEU A 381 0.46 -45.88 36.01
C LEU A 381 1.74 -46.07 35.17
N GLU A 382 1.98 -47.29 34.72
CA GLU A 382 3.07 -47.69 33.81
C GLU A 382 3.00 -47.09 32.41
N ASP A 383 1.95 -46.34 32.04
CA ASP A 383 1.85 -45.63 30.75
C ASP A 383 2.47 -44.23 30.77
N SER A 384 2.67 -43.66 31.96
CA SER A 384 3.17 -42.30 32.13
C SER A 384 4.53 -42.07 31.46
N GLY A 385 4.79 -40.84 31.03
CA GLY A 385 6.07 -40.38 30.50
C GLY A 385 5.99 -39.76 29.11
N MET A 386 7.15 -39.61 28.45
CA MET A 386 7.23 -38.90 27.17
C MET A 386 6.88 -39.79 25.98
N TYR A 387 6.06 -39.25 25.08
CA TYR A 387 5.77 -39.85 23.77
C TYR A 387 6.20 -38.90 22.66
N GLN A 388 6.53 -39.46 21.50
CA GLN A 388 6.76 -38.67 20.29
C GLN A 388 6.03 -39.28 19.09
N CYS A 389 5.30 -38.44 18.36
CA CYS A 389 4.89 -38.74 17.01
C CYS A 389 5.96 -38.23 16.05
N VAL A 390 6.38 -39.09 15.11
CA VAL A 390 7.47 -38.84 14.17
C VAL A 390 6.93 -39.00 12.75
N ALA A 391 7.08 -37.97 11.92
CA ALA A 391 6.66 -37.99 10.52
C ALA A 391 7.87 -37.79 9.59
N GLU A 392 8.01 -38.66 8.58
CA GLU A 392 9.26 -38.84 7.83
C GLU A 392 9.02 -39.02 6.33
N ASN A 393 9.87 -38.41 5.49
CA ASN A 393 10.06 -38.83 4.10
C ASN A 393 11.52 -38.62 3.66
N LYS A 394 11.83 -38.93 2.40
CA LYS A 394 13.20 -38.84 1.83
C LYS A 394 13.86 -37.43 1.90
N HIS A 395 13.13 -36.39 2.28
CA HIS A 395 13.60 -35.01 2.40
C HIS A 395 13.71 -34.51 3.85
N GLY A 396 13.21 -35.25 4.85
CA GLY A 396 13.34 -34.84 6.25
C GLY A 396 12.53 -35.68 7.24
N THR A 397 12.70 -35.36 8.51
CA THR A 397 11.98 -35.96 9.64
C THR A 397 11.60 -34.88 10.64
N ILE A 398 10.33 -34.84 11.03
CA ILE A 398 9.81 -33.95 12.07
C ILE A 398 9.27 -34.74 13.25
N TYR A 399 9.29 -34.11 14.42
CA TYR A 399 8.92 -34.69 15.70
C TYR A 399 7.91 -33.77 16.38
N SER A 400 6.92 -34.37 17.03
CA SER A 400 6.02 -33.71 18.00
C SER A 400 6.09 -34.55 19.27
N ASN A 401 6.13 -33.92 20.44
CA ASN A 401 6.25 -34.59 21.73
C ASN A 401 5.14 -34.18 22.70
N ALA A 402 4.80 -35.08 23.63
CA ALA A 402 3.88 -34.81 24.73
C ALA A 402 4.20 -35.69 25.95
N GLU A 403 3.96 -35.18 27.14
CA GLU A 403 4.02 -35.91 28.42
C GLU A 403 2.65 -36.47 28.80
N LEU A 404 2.58 -37.75 29.15
CA LEU A 404 1.41 -38.40 29.74
C LEU A 404 1.58 -38.56 31.25
N ARG A 405 0.58 -38.16 32.04
CA ARG A 405 0.55 -38.37 33.49
C ARG A 405 -0.73 -39.09 33.90
N VAL A 406 -0.61 -40.31 34.42
CA VAL A 406 -1.76 -41.10 34.88
C VAL A 406 -1.99 -40.85 36.38
N GLN A 407 -3.18 -40.34 36.73
CA GLN A 407 -3.51 -39.87 38.08
C GLN A 407 -4.32 -40.88 38.92
N VAL A 408 -4.10 -40.85 40.24
CA VAL A 408 -4.78 -41.67 41.26
C VAL A 408 -5.03 -40.86 42.54
N GLN A 409 -6.22 -41.00 43.15
CA GLN A 409 -6.63 -40.26 44.35
C GLN A 409 -7.71 -41.02 45.16
N ALA A 410 -7.54 -41.08 46.49
CA ALA A 410 -8.58 -41.55 47.42
C ALA A 410 -9.67 -40.49 47.64
N PRO A 411 -10.93 -40.84 47.99
CA PRO A 411 -12.03 -39.90 48.04
C PRO A 411 -11.83 -38.77 49.06
N ASP A 412 -11.92 -37.52 48.61
CA ASP A 412 -11.82 -36.32 49.45
C ASP A 412 -13.02 -35.37 49.23
N PHE A 413 -13.58 -34.88 50.33
CA PHE A 413 -14.69 -33.92 50.37
C PHE A 413 -14.27 -32.51 50.81
N ARG A 414 -13.00 -32.25 51.14
CA ARG A 414 -12.54 -30.94 51.67
C ARG A 414 -12.83 -29.76 50.74
N LEU A 415 -12.73 -29.97 49.42
CA LEU A 415 -13.02 -28.93 48.41
C LEU A 415 -14.50 -28.92 47.98
N ASN A 416 -15.18 -30.08 48.03
CA ASN A 416 -16.55 -30.26 47.56
C ASN A 416 -17.46 -30.86 48.65
N PRO A 417 -17.60 -30.23 49.85
CA PRO A 417 -18.41 -30.78 50.92
C PRO A 417 -19.90 -30.68 50.59
N VAL A 418 -20.70 -31.61 51.13
CA VAL A 418 -22.16 -31.50 51.10
C VAL A 418 -22.58 -30.22 51.83
N ARG A 419 -23.52 -29.46 51.25
CA ARG A 419 -23.98 -28.17 51.81
C ARG A 419 -24.50 -28.37 53.25
N LYS A 420 -23.89 -27.66 54.22
CA LYS A 420 -24.19 -27.78 55.66
C LYS A 420 -25.67 -27.57 55.98
N LEU A 421 -26.31 -26.62 55.30
CA LEU A 421 -27.74 -26.36 55.36
C LEU A 421 -28.29 -26.35 53.92
N VAL A 422 -29.43 -27.01 53.72
CA VAL A 422 -30.17 -27.06 52.47
C VAL A 422 -31.62 -26.73 52.80
N PRO A 423 -32.09 -25.49 52.61
CA PRO A 423 -33.47 -25.14 52.84
C PRO A 423 -34.34 -25.63 51.65
N ALA A 424 -35.61 -25.95 51.88
CA ALA A 424 -36.55 -26.35 50.83
C ALA A 424 -38.01 -26.01 51.18
N ALA A 425 -38.84 -25.73 50.17
CA ALA A 425 -40.24 -25.34 50.34
C ALA A 425 -41.16 -26.56 50.53
N ARG A 426 -42.15 -26.44 51.41
CA ARG A 426 -43.19 -27.46 51.64
C ARG A 426 -44.00 -27.72 50.36
N GLY A 427 -44.10 -29.00 49.97
CA GLY A 427 -44.72 -29.47 48.73
C GLY A 427 -43.78 -29.46 47.52
N GLY A 428 -42.62 -28.81 47.63
CA GLY A 428 -41.60 -28.77 46.57
C GLY A 428 -40.73 -30.04 46.51
N GLN A 429 -39.57 -29.88 45.88
CA GLN A 429 -38.52 -30.90 45.74
C GLN A 429 -37.16 -30.32 46.13
N VAL A 430 -36.21 -31.17 46.52
CA VAL A 430 -34.84 -30.76 46.90
C VAL A 430 -33.81 -31.69 46.30
N LYS A 431 -32.67 -31.11 45.95
CA LYS A 431 -31.49 -31.78 45.40
C LYS A 431 -30.31 -31.63 46.37
N MET A 432 -29.70 -32.74 46.75
CA MET A 432 -28.43 -32.76 47.49
C MET A 432 -27.38 -33.46 46.62
N GLU A 433 -26.29 -32.76 46.28
CA GLU A 433 -25.22 -33.33 45.44
C GLU A 433 -24.06 -33.87 46.28
N CYS A 434 -23.45 -34.97 45.81
CA CYS A 434 -22.25 -35.56 46.38
C CYS A 434 -21.20 -35.76 45.30
N LYS A 435 -20.14 -34.93 45.32
CA LYS A 435 -19.11 -34.89 44.26
C LYS A 435 -17.69 -34.86 44.87
N PRO A 436 -17.24 -35.94 45.55
CA PRO A 436 -15.88 -36.03 46.07
C PRO A 436 -14.85 -36.01 44.94
N ARG A 437 -13.60 -35.65 45.25
CA ARG A 437 -12.47 -35.89 44.35
C ARG A 437 -11.88 -37.27 44.62
N ALA A 438 -11.90 -38.16 43.63
CA ALA A 438 -11.26 -39.48 43.69
C ALA A 438 -11.01 -40.03 42.28
N ALA A 439 -9.87 -40.68 42.08
CA ALA A 439 -9.50 -41.37 40.85
C ALA A 439 -8.93 -42.77 41.18
N PRO A 440 -9.51 -43.87 40.67
CA PRO A 440 -10.68 -43.91 39.80
C PRO A 440 -11.98 -43.57 40.55
N LYS A 441 -13.04 -43.34 39.77
CA LYS A 441 -14.38 -42.94 40.22
C LYS A 441 -14.89 -43.80 41.41
N PRO A 442 -15.33 -43.18 42.51
CA PRO A 442 -15.80 -43.91 43.69
C PRO A 442 -17.25 -44.41 43.55
N THR A 443 -17.58 -45.46 44.29
CA THR A 443 -18.97 -45.80 44.62
C THR A 443 -19.53 -44.79 45.63
N LEU A 444 -20.78 -44.37 45.45
CA LEU A 444 -21.44 -43.32 46.22
C LEU A 444 -22.78 -43.81 46.79
N PHE A 445 -23.08 -43.45 48.04
CA PHE A 445 -24.37 -43.75 48.69
C PHE A 445 -24.74 -42.72 49.77
N TRP A 446 -26.02 -42.63 50.11
CA TRP A 446 -26.56 -41.66 51.06
C TRP A 446 -27.26 -42.34 52.26
N SER A 447 -27.11 -41.78 53.46
CA SER A 447 -27.93 -42.10 54.63
C SER A 447 -28.72 -40.89 55.14
N ARG A 448 -29.81 -41.17 55.86
CA ARG A 448 -30.54 -40.20 56.70
C ARG A 448 -30.38 -40.65 58.15
N GLY A 449 -29.55 -39.94 58.92
CA GLY A 449 -29.06 -40.49 60.19
C GLY A 449 -28.36 -41.84 59.97
N THR A 450 -28.85 -42.89 60.62
CA THR A 450 -28.35 -44.28 60.49
C THR A 450 -29.03 -45.11 59.38
N GLU A 451 -30.08 -44.59 58.75
CA GLU A 451 -30.86 -45.31 57.73
C GLU A 451 -30.24 -45.11 56.33
N LEU A 452 -29.90 -46.19 55.62
CA LEU A 452 -29.43 -46.13 54.23
C LEU A 452 -30.60 -45.79 53.30
N LEU A 453 -30.46 -44.74 52.49
CA LEU A 453 -31.49 -44.34 51.54
C LEU A 453 -31.47 -45.20 50.28
N THR A 454 -32.65 -45.62 49.85
CA THR A 454 -32.89 -46.45 48.66
C THR A 454 -33.97 -45.83 47.78
N ASN A 455 -34.02 -46.22 46.51
CA ASN A 455 -34.90 -45.59 45.53
C ASN A 455 -36.37 -45.98 45.75
N SER A 456 -37.24 -44.98 45.73
CA SER A 456 -38.67 -45.07 45.99
C SER A 456 -39.43 -44.04 45.14
N SER A 457 -40.77 -44.02 45.24
CA SER A 457 -41.60 -43.02 44.57
C SER A 457 -41.39 -41.57 45.02
N ARG A 458 -40.59 -41.34 46.08
CA ARG A 458 -40.37 -40.02 46.70
C ARG A 458 -38.90 -39.67 46.95
N VAL A 459 -38.00 -40.65 46.92
CA VAL A 459 -36.56 -40.48 47.13
C VAL A 459 -35.81 -41.18 46.01
N THR A 460 -34.88 -40.48 45.37
CA THR A 460 -34.04 -41.05 44.29
C THR A 460 -32.58 -40.70 44.53
N VAL A 461 -31.74 -41.72 44.70
CA VAL A 461 -30.28 -41.64 44.67
C VAL A 461 -29.80 -42.10 43.29
N THR A 462 -28.97 -41.27 42.65
CA THR A 462 -28.41 -41.54 41.33
C THR A 462 -26.98 -42.10 41.41
N PRO A 463 -26.49 -42.83 40.39
CA PRO A 463 -25.12 -43.39 40.38
C PRO A 463 -23.98 -42.34 40.37
N ASP A 464 -24.28 -41.08 40.05
CA ASP A 464 -23.37 -39.92 40.18
C ASP A 464 -23.48 -39.21 41.53
N GLY A 465 -24.24 -39.77 42.49
CA GLY A 465 -24.28 -39.31 43.88
C GLY A 465 -25.28 -38.20 44.17
N VAL A 466 -26.23 -37.91 43.29
CA VAL A 466 -27.30 -36.92 43.57
C VAL A 466 -28.45 -37.60 44.31
N LEU A 467 -28.83 -37.04 45.44
CA LEU A 467 -30.03 -37.37 46.19
C LEU A 467 -31.14 -36.36 45.85
N TRP A 468 -32.28 -36.85 45.38
CA TRP A 468 -33.52 -36.10 45.21
C TRP A 468 -34.56 -36.55 46.23
N ILE A 469 -35.31 -35.59 46.79
CA ILE A 469 -36.48 -35.84 47.63
C ILE A 469 -37.64 -34.98 47.11
N TYR A 470 -38.78 -35.61 46.84
CA TYR A 470 -39.97 -34.98 46.26
C TYR A 470 -41.11 -34.81 47.29
N ASN A 471 -42.05 -33.89 47.03
CA ASN A 471 -43.20 -33.58 47.87
C ASN A 471 -42.81 -33.40 49.36
N ILE A 472 -42.04 -32.35 49.63
CA ILE A 472 -41.39 -32.12 50.92
C ILE A 472 -42.38 -31.77 52.02
N SER A 473 -42.24 -32.44 53.16
CA SER A 473 -43.02 -32.26 54.38
C SER A 473 -42.11 -31.82 55.53
N ARG A 474 -42.69 -31.27 56.61
CA ARG A 474 -41.92 -30.96 57.83
C ARG A 474 -41.35 -32.21 58.54
N ALA A 475 -41.69 -33.42 58.11
CA ALA A 475 -41.09 -34.67 58.60
C ALA A 475 -39.79 -35.06 57.86
N ASP A 476 -39.38 -34.31 56.83
CA ASP A 476 -38.16 -34.53 56.06
C ASP A 476 -36.94 -33.76 56.59
N GLU A 477 -37.19 -32.78 57.46
CA GLU A 477 -36.19 -31.96 58.14
C GLU A 477 -35.25 -32.84 59.00
N GLY A 478 -33.96 -32.83 58.70
CA GLY A 478 -33.03 -33.84 59.23
C GLY A 478 -31.63 -33.81 58.63
N LYS A 479 -30.75 -34.71 59.10
CA LYS A 479 -29.35 -34.81 58.64
C LYS A 479 -29.19 -35.93 57.62
N TYR A 480 -28.52 -35.59 56.51
CA TYR A 480 -28.28 -36.48 55.37
C TYR A 480 -26.78 -36.54 55.07
N THR A 481 -26.22 -37.73 55.00
CA THR A 481 -24.78 -37.96 54.84
C THR A 481 -24.51 -38.74 53.57
N CYS A 482 -23.64 -38.23 52.70
CA CYS A 482 -23.10 -39.00 51.59
C CYS A 482 -21.78 -39.67 52.01
N PHE A 483 -21.57 -40.89 51.51
CA PHE A 483 -20.35 -41.67 51.65
C PHE A 483 -19.77 -41.96 50.27
N ALA A 484 -18.44 -42.03 50.19
CA ALA A 484 -17.69 -42.30 48.97
C ALA A 484 -16.55 -43.29 49.23
N GLU A 485 -16.37 -44.25 48.32
CA GLU A 485 -15.39 -45.32 48.45
C GLU A 485 -14.78 -45.70 47.08
N ASN A 486 -13.45 -45.75 47.01
CA ASN A 486 -12.71 -46.47 45.96
C ASN A 486 -11.62 -47.34 46.61
N TYR A 487 -10.83 -48.08 45.82
CA TYR A 487 -9.84 -49.01 46.39
C TYR A 487 -8.70 -48.35 47.17
N LEU A 488 -8.56 -47.01 47.10
CA LEU A 488 -7.55 -46.24 47.84
C LEU A 488 -8.07 -45.71 49.19
N GLY A 489 -9.39 -45.70 49.43
CA GLY A 489 -9.95 -45.26 50.72
C GLY A 489 -11.44 -44.90 50.69
N LYS A 490 -11.93 -44.43 51.85
CA LYS A 490 -13.32 -44.00 52.07
C LYS A 490 -13.37 -42.61 52.71
N ALA A 491 -14.39 -41.83 52.38
CA ALA A 491 -14.72 -40.57 53.05
C ALA A 491 -16.24 -40.33 53.10
N ASN A 492 -16.67 -39.30 53.84
CA ASN A 492 -18.08 -38.90 53.91
C ASN A 492 -18.24 -37.38 54.10
N SER A 493 -19.46 -36.89 53.90
CA SER A 493 -19.83 -35.48 54.13
C SER A 493 -21.33 -35.34 54.42
N THR A 494 -21.70 -34.44 55.33
CA THR A 494 -23.07 -34.33 55.89
C THR A 494 -23.67 -32.95 55.71
N GLY A 495 -24.93 -32.90 55.26
CA GLY A 495 -25.77 -31.70 55.23
C GLY A 495 -27.04 -31.84 56.06
N HIS A 496 -27.75 -30.73 56.26
CA HIS A 496 -29.03 -30.67 56.98
C HIS A 496 -30.12 -30.08 56.09
N LEU A 497 -31.18 -30.83 55.84
CA LEU A 497 -32.39 -30.36 55.17
C LEU A 497 -33.27 -29.60 56.19
N SER A 498 -33.73 -28.39 55.83
CA SER A 498 -34.68 -27.59 56.63
C SER A 498 -35.87 -27.12 55.80
N VAL A 499 -37.07 -27.08 56.38
CA VAL A 499 -38.33 -26.95 55.62
C VAL A 499 -39.03 -25.62 55.89
N ARG A 500 -39.44 -24.94 54.80
CA ARG A 500 -39.99 -23.58 54.78
C ARG A 500 -41.39 -23.51 54.17
N ASP A 501 -42.10 -22.42 54.42
CA ASP A 501 -43.38 -22.16 53.77
C ASP A 501 -43.20 -21.63 52.33
N ALA A 502 -44.17 -21.92 51.46
CA ALA A 502 -44.01 -21.81 50.01
C ALA A 502 -44.54 -20.48 49.44
N THR A 503 -43.84 -19.98 48.42
CA THR A 503 -44.09 -18.70 47.73
C THR A 503 -45.35 -18.76 46.87
N LYS A 504 -46.11 -17.65 46.82
CA LYS A 504 -47.37 -17.53 46.07
C LYS A 504 -47.51 -16.15 45.45
N ILE A 505 -47.77 -16.09 44.15
CA ILE A 505 -48.23 -14.86 43.49
C ILE A 505 -49.66 -14.54 43.96
N LYS A 506 -49.95 -13.24 44.03
CA LYS A 506 -51.14 -12.63 44.62
C LYS A 506 -51.88 -11.73 43.64
N LEU A 507 -51.12 -10.90 42.94
CA LEU A 507 -51.56 -10.14 41.77
C LEU A 507 -50.69 -10.58 40.59
N ALA A 508 -51.33 -10.89 39.46
CA ALA A 508 -50.69 -11.37 38.24
C ALA A 508 -50.86 -10.34 37.11
N PRO A 509 -49.94 -10.29 36.13
CA PRO A 509 -50.00 -9.31 35.06
C PRO A 509 -51.17 -9.57 34.11
N SER A 510 -51.59 -8.51 33.41
CA SER A 510 -52.68 -8.54 32.42
C SER A 510 -52.16 -8.18 31.02
N ASN A 511 -52.86 -8.64 29.98
CA ASN A 511 -52.47 -8.40 28.59
C ASN A 511 -52.60 -6.91 28.22
N ALA A 512 -51.74 -6.42 27.32
CA ALA A 512 -51.73 -5.05 26.83
C ALA A 512 -51.40 -4.95 25.33
N ASP A 513 -51.81 -3.85 24.70
CA ASP A 513 -51.64 -3.55 23.27
C ASP A 513 -51.38 -2.04 23.14
N ILE A 514 -50.21 -1.66 22.63
CA ILE A 514 -49.68 -0.29 22.62
C ILE A 514 -48.98 0.05 21.29
N ASN A 515 -48.76 1.34 21.02
CA ASN A 515 -47.94 1.79 19.91
C ASN A 515 -46.46 1.87 20.30
N GLN A 516 -45.57 1.74 19.31
CA GLN A 516 -44.14 1.97 19.48
C GLN A 516 -43.86 3.38 20.00
N GLY A 517 -43.12 3.47 21.10
CA GLY A 517 -42.83 4.72 21.83
C GLY A 517 -43.71 4.97 23.06
N GLU A 518 -44.77 4.19 23.30
CA GLU A 518 -45.61 4.31 24.49
C GLU A 518 -45.03 3.58 25.71
N ASN A 519 -45.60 3.87 26.90
CA ASN A 519 -45.20 3.28 28.18
C ASN A 519 -46.34 2.39 28.74
N VAL A 520 -45.99 1.28 29.41
CA VAL A 520 -46.96 0.37 30.04
C VAL A 520 -46.37 -0.25 31.31
N THR A 521 -47.19 -0.58 32.31
CA THR A 521 -46.76 -1.28 33.53
C THR A 521 -47.48 -2.62 33.65
N LEU A 522 -46.71 -3.70 33.87
CA LEU A 522 -47.20 -5.05 34.10
C LEU A 522 -47.06 -5.39 35.59
N GLN A 523 -48.18 -5.73 36.24
CA GLN A 523 -48.22 -5.89 37.69
C GLN A 523 -47.84 -7.30 38.15
N CYS A 524 -47.11 -7.42 39.26
CA CYS A 524 -46.82 -8.71 39.90
C CYS A 524 -46.55 -8.54 41.40
N HIS A 525 -47.42 -9.10 42.24
CA HIS A 525 -47.25 -9.12 43.71
C HIS A 525 -47.17 -10.57 44.22
N ALA A 526 -46.45 -10.82 45.31
CA ALA A 526 -46.33 -12.15 45.91
C ALA A 526 -46.15 -12.15 47.45
N SER A 527 -46.31 -13.33 48.05
CA SER A 527 -46.13 -13.60 49.50
C SER A 527 -45.26 -14.86 49.71
N HIS A 528 -44.40 -14.85 50.73
CA HIS A 528 -43.36 -15.87 50.99
C HIS A 528 -43.16 -16.13 52.50
N ASP A 529 -42.23 -17.04 52.85
CA ASP A 529 -41.75 -17.25 54.22
C ASP A 529 -40.94 -16.02 54.71
N PRO A 530 -41.31 -15.37 55.83
CA PRO A 530 -40.62 -14.16 56.31
C PRO A 530 -39.15 -14.34 56.73
N THR A 531 -38.66 -15.58 56.79
CA THR A 531 -37.24 -15.89 57.07
C THR A 531 -36.37 -16.04 55.82
N MET A 532 -36.94 -15.78 54.64
CA MET A 532 -36.26 -15.89 53.33
C MET A 532 -36.46 -14.61 52.52
N ASP A 533 -35.40 -14.17 51.84
CA ASP A 533 -35.48 -13.09 50.87
C ASP A 533 -36.32 -13.52 49.65
N LEU A 534 -37.18 -12.63 49.19
CA LEU A 534 -37.95 -12.79 47.95
C LEU A 534 -37.42 -11.83 46.89
N THR A 535 -37.15 -12.37 45.71
CA THR A 535 -36.69 -11.64 44.53
C THR A 535 -37.72 -11.74 43.42
N PHE A 536 -37.89 -10.69 42.63
CA PHE A 536 -38.70 -10.71 41.42
C PHE A 536 -37.78 -10.69 40.20
N THR A 537 -38.01 -11.62 39.28
CA THR A 537 -37.38 -11.65 37.96
C THR A 537 -38.46 -11.64 36.90
N TRP A 538 -38.21 -10.95 35.80
CA TRP A 538 -39.11 -10.92 34.65
C TRP A 538 -38.41 -11.55 33.45
N SER A 539 -39.19 -12.17 32.57
CA SER A 539 -38.70 -12.75 31.32
C SER A 539 -39.65 -12.42 30.17
N LEU A 540 -39.09 -12.15 28.99
CA LEU A 540 -39.81 -11.97 27.74
C LEU A 540 -39.62 -13.20 26.86
N ASN A 541 -40.71 -13.86 26.49
CA ASN A 541 -40.70 -15.09 25.67
C ASN A 541 -39.81 -16.21 26.25
N GLY A 542 -39.60 -16.22 27.58
CA GLY A 542 -38.73 -17.16 28.30
C GLY A 542 -37.27 -16.72 28.49
N VAL A 543 -36.85 -15.60 27.88
CA VAL A 543 -35.52 -14.99 28.11
C VAL A 543 -35.61 -14.03 29.29
N LEU A 544 -34.77 -14.21 30.31
CA LEU A 544 -34.74 -13.34 31.48
C LEU A 544 -34.28 -11.93 31.09
N LEU A 545 -34.96 -10.91 31.60
CA LEU A 545 -34.68 -9.51 31.32
C LEU A 545 -33.58 -9.00 32.24
N ASP A 546 -32.59 -8.31 31.66
CA ASP A 546 -31.79 -7.38 32.43
C ASP A 546 -32.64 -6.15 32.78
N LEU A 547 -32.51 -5.70 34.03
CA LEU A 547 -33.29 -4.62 34.65
C LEU A 547 -32.36 -3.59 35.32
N GLU A 548 -31.04 -3.71 35.09
CA GLU A 548 -29.98 -2.85 35.63
C GLU A 548 -29.28 -2.04 34.52
N GLU A 549 -29.63 -2.25 33.24
CA GLU A 549 -29.12 -1.50 32.08
C GLU A 549 -29.36 0.03 32.19
N PRO A 550 -28.30 0.87 32.21
CA PRO A 550 -28.46 2.33 32.21
C PRO A 550 -29.15 2.83 30.93
N ASN A 551 -30.32 3.45 31.09
CA ASN A 551 -31.24 3.86 30.03
C ASN A 551 -31.94 2.72 29.27
N GLY A 552 -31.99 1.50 29.83
CA GLY A 552 -32.77 0.40 29.27
C GLY A 552 -34.27 0.68 29.25
N HIS A 553 -35.01 -0.04 28.40
CA HIS A 553 -36.48 0.10 28.25
C HIS A 553 -37.29 -0.40 29.46
N TYR A 554 -36.63 -1.02 30.44
CA TYR A 554 -37.26 -1.71 31.56
C TYR A 554 -36.89 -1.05 32.89
N HIS A 555 -37.89 -0.78 33.73
CA HIS A 555 -37.69 -0.22 35.06
C HIS A 555 -38.51 -1.02 36.08
N ARG A 556 -37.90 -1.34 37.22
CA ARG A 556 -38.60 -2.01 38.32
C ARG A 556 -39.43 -1.00 39.11
N VAL A 557 -40.61 -1.43 39.56
CA VAL A 557 -41.45 -0.73 40.52
C VAL A 557 -41.59 -1.65 41.73
N GLU A 558 -40.65 -1.53 42.66
CA GLU A 558 -40.56 -2.36 43.87
C GLU A 558 -41.23 -1.69 45.08
N GLY A 559 -41.77 -2.49 45.99
CA GLY A 559 -42.40 -1.98 47.22
C GLY A 559 -42.81 -3.09 48.18
N VAL A 560 -43.04 -2.75 49.45
CA VAL A 560 -43.42 -3.72 50.50
C VAL A 560 -44.72 -3.28 51.18
N SER A 561 -45.72 -4.15 51.13
CA SER A 561 -46.97 -4.03 51.88
C SER A 561 -46.96 -4.98 53.07
N ALA A 562 -47.80 -4.73 54.09
CA ALA A 562 -47.86 -5.50 55.33
C ALA A 562 -48.30 -6.98 55.19
N LYS A 563 -48.45 -7.48 53.96
CA LYS A 563 -48.80 -8.88 53.63
C LYS A 563 -48.14 -9.42 52.35
N GLU A 564 -47.64 -8.54 51.47
CA GLU A 564 -47.27 -8.86 50.09
C GLU A 564 -46.15 -7.92 49.61
N THR A 565 -45.23 -8.44 48.80
CA THR A 565 -44.15 -7.68 48.15
C THR A 565 -44.54 -7.41 46.70
N ILE A 566 -44.22 -6.20 46.22
CA ILE A 566 -44.51 -5.69 44.87
C ILE A 566 -43.25 -5.80 44.02
N GLY A 567 -43.37 -6.33 42.81
CA GLY A 567 -42.30 -6.44 41.82
C GLY A 567 -42.82 -6.14 40.41
N ASP A 568 -43.49 -5.00 40.27
CA ASP A 568 -44.10 -4.54 39.03
C ASP A 568 -43.01 -4.15 38.00
N LEU A 569 -43.29 -4.39 36.71
CA LEU A 569 -42.39 -4.04 35.60
C LEU A 569 -42.98 -2.89 34.79
N ALA A 570 -42.33 -1.73 34.83
CA ALA A 570 -42.59 -0.65 33.89
C ALA A 570 -41.75 -0.84 32.61
N ILE A 571 -42.38 -0.67 31.46
CA ILE A 571 -41.79 -0.69 30.13
C ILE A 571 -41.95 0.72 29.55
N VAL A 572 -40.86 1.35 29.17
CA VAL A 572 -40.80 2.77 28.74
C VAL A 572 -40.28 2.86 27.31
N ASN A 573 -40.91 3.73 26.50
CA ASN A 573 -40.57 3.93 25.08
C ASN A 573 -40.54 2.58 24.32
N ALA A 574 -41.60 1.79 24.42
CA ALA A 574 -41.59 0.40 23.96
C ALA A 574 -41.31 0.28 22.46
N GLN A 575 -40.47 -0.68 22.06
CA GLN A 575 -40.17 -1.02 20.66
C GLN A 575 -40.79 -2.36 20.29
N LEU A 576 -40.80 -2.67 18.99
CA LEU A 576 -41.35 -3.93 18.46
C LEU A 576 -40.67 -5.18 19.03
N SER A 577 -39.39 -5.09 19.40
CA SER A 577 -38.62 -6.16 20.06
C SER A 577 -39.10 -6.48 21.48
N GLN A 578 -39.88 -5.61 22.12
CA GLN A 578 -40.53 -5.87 23.40
C GLN A 578 -41.92 -6.53 23.28
N ALA A 579 -42.43 -6.81 22.07
CA ALA A 579 -43.66 -7.58 21.92
C ALA A 579 -43.46 -9.07 22.28
N GLY A 580 -44.41 -9.66 23.02
CA GLY A 580 -44.32 -11.07 23.41
C GLY A 580 -45.05 -11.41 24.71
N ILE A 581 -44.70 -12.57 25.28
CA ILE A 581 -45.23 -13.04 26.57
C ILE A 581 -44.24 -12.68 27.68
N TYR A 582 -44.63 -11.74 28.53
CA TYR A 582 -43.93 -11.43 29.77
C TYR A 582 -44.32 -12.44 30.84
N THR A 583 -43.34 -13.00 31.54
CA THR A 583 -43.55 -13.88 32.70
C THR A 583 -42.81 -13.33 33.90
N CYS A 584 -43.56 -12.98 34.94
CA CYS A 584 -43.05 -12.70 36.27
C CYS A 584 -42.71 -14.01 36.98
N SER A 585 -41.57 -14.04 37.67
CA SER A 585 -41.13 -15.11 38.55
C SER A 585 -40.75 -14.53 39.92
N ALA A 586 -41.60 -14.78 40.90
CA ALA A 586 -41.36 -14.45 42.31
C ALA A 586 -40.61 -15.62 42.95
N GLN A 587 -39.34 -15.44 43.28
CA GLN A 587 -38.39 -16.50 43.63
C GLN A 587 -37.69 -16.25 44.97
N THR A 588 -37.65 -17.28 45.80
CA THR A 588 -36.82 -17.36 47.02
C THR A 588 -35.63 -18.29 46.80
N VAL A 589 -34.81 -18.49 47.83
CA VAL A 589 -33.74 -19.51 47.82
C VAL A 589 -34.26 -20.97 47.88
N VAL A 590 -35.58 -21.19 47.98
CA VAL A 590 -36.19 -22.53 48.12
C VAL A 590 -37.22 -22.90 47.05
N ASP A 591 -37.89 -21.92 46.43
CA ASP A 591 -38.93 -22.12 45.43
C ASP A 591 -39.17 -20.86 44.56
N SER A 592 -40.04 -20.99 43.57
CA SER A 592 -40.57 -19.87 42.82
C SER A 592 -42.04 -20.08 42.44
N ALA A 593 -42.76 -18.98 42.24
CA ALA A 593 -44.09 -18.94 41.66
C ALA A 593 -44.09 -18.02 40.43
N VAL A 594 -44.81 -18.40 39.38
CA VAL A 594 -44.78 -17.71 38.07
C VAL A 594 -46.16 -17.34 37.55
N ALA A 595 -46.26 -16.22 36.84
CA ALA A 595 -47.48 -15.77 36.16
C ALA A 595 -47.14 -14.94 34.91
N SER A 596 -47.98 -15.01 33.87
CA SER A 596 -47.64 -14.51 32.53
C SER A 596 -48.76 -13.68 31.89
N ALA A 597 -48.37 -12.71 31.06
CA ALA A 597 -49.25 -11.86 30.25
C ALA A 597 -48.63 -11.56 28.88
N ARG A 598 -49.44 -11.20 27.89
CA ARG A 598 -49.00 -10.84 26.54
C ARG A 598 -49.03 -9.33 26.30
N LEU A 599 -47.90 -8.78 25.85
CA LEU A 599 -47.80 -7.45 25.27
C LEU A 599 -47.81 -7.53 23.73
N VAL A 600 -48.58 -6.66 23.09
CA VAL A 600 -48.51 -6.37 21.65
C VAL A 600 -47.99 -4.95 21.48
N VAL A 601 -47.05 -4.76 20.56
CA VAL A 601 -46.54 -3.44 20.16
C VAL A 601 -46.78 -3.26 18.66
N ARG A 602 -47.31 -2.11 18.26
CA ARG A 602 -47.61 -1.75 16.86
C ARG A 602 -46.58 -0.75 16.35
N GLY A 603 -46.09 -0.89 15.11
CA GLY A 603 -45.03 -0.02 14.58
C GLY A 603 -45.03 0.15 13.06
N PRO A 604 -44.03 0.87 12.49
CA PRO A 604 -43.79 0.94 11.05
C PRO A 604 -43.51 -0.46 10.47
N PRO A 605 -43.71 -0.71 9.16
CA PRO A 605 -43.60 -2.06 8.61
C PRO A 605 -42.15 -2.58 8.59
N GLY A 606 -41.98 -3.90 8.53
CA GLY A 606 -40.68 -4.53 8.29
C GLY A 606 -40.19 -4.33 6.85
N PRO A 607 -38.89 -4.58 6.60
CA PRO A 607 -38.29 -4.40 5.28
C PRO A 607 -38.93 -5.31 4.21
N PRO A 608 -39.20 -4.82 2.99
CA PRO A 608 -39.67 -5.63 1.87
C PRO A 608 -38.67 -6.74 1.50
N GLY A 609 -39.20 -7.92 1.18
CA GLY A 609 -38.40 -9.10 0.82
C GLY A 609 -38.23 -9.28 -0.69
N GLY A 610 -37.38 -10.23 -1.09
CA GLY A 610 -37.36 -10.76 -2.46
C GLY A 610 -37.16 -9.73 -3.59
N LEU A 611 -36.42 -8.64 -3.34
CA LEU A 611 -36.19 -7.59 -4.33
C LEU A 611 -35.38 -8.12 -5.52
N VAL A 612 -36.00 -8.14 -6.71
CA VAL A 612 -35.41 -8.61 -7.97
C VAL A 612 -35.65 -7.62 -9.10
N VAL A 613 -34.70 -7.57 -10.04
CA VAL A 613 -34.86 -6.86 -11.31
C VAL A 613 -35.59 -7.77 -12.30
N LYS A 614 -36.73 -7.31 -12.82
CA LYS A 614 -37.55 -8.03 -13.80
C LYS A 614 -37.18 -7.68 -15.25
N SER A 615 -36.97 -6.40 -15.54
CA SER A 615 -36.56 -5.95 -16.89
C SER A 615 -35.72 -4.68 -16.82
N VAL A 616 -34.88 -4.48 -17.85
CA VAL A 616 -33.89 -3.39 -17.91
C VAL A 616 -33.96 -2.71 -19.27
N ASN A 617 -33.86 -1.38 -19.27
CA ASN A 617 -33.86 -0.54 -20.46
C ASN A 617 -32.70 0.48 -20.40
N GLU A 618 -32.64 1.41 -21.36
CA GLU A 618 -31.56 2.42 -21.40
C GLU A 618 -31.72 3.44 -20.25
N THR A 619 -32.96 3.78 -19.90
CA THR A 619 -33.28 4.82 -18.90
C THR A 619 -34.25 4.37 -17.80
N ALA A 620 -34.52 3.07 -17.71
CA ALA A 620 -35.51 2.50 -16.79
C ALA A 620 -35.17 1.07 -16.35
N VAL A 621 -35.59 0.70 -15.14
CA VAL A 621 -35.50 -0.66 -14.57
C VAL A 621 -36.84 -1.01 -13.93
N GLU A 622 -37.35 -2.19 -14.21
CA GLU A 622 -38.57 -2.72 -13.59
C GLU A 622 -38.18 -3.61 -12.40
N LEU A 623 -38.67 -3.26 -11.20
CA LEU A 623 -38.38 -3.97 -9.96
C LEU A 623 -39.62 -4.73 -9.47
N ARG A 624 -39.40 -5.90 -8.85
CA ARG A 624 -40.41 -6.66 -8.12
C ARG A 624 -39.89 -7.02 -6.72
N TRP A 625 -40.75 -7.03 -5.72
CA TRP A 625 -40.47 -7.42 -4.32
C TRP A 625 -41.66 -8.19 -3.73
N SER A 626 -41.45 -8.86 -2.60
CA SER A 626 -42.52 -9.37 -1.74
C SER A 626 -42.81 -8.36 -0.62
N ARG A 627 -44.06 -8.29 -0.16
CA ARG A 627 -44.43 -7.42 0.96
C ARG A 627 -43.66 -7.84 2.24
N GLY A 628 -43.22 -6.85 3.03
CA GLY A 628 -42.69 -7.07 4.37
C GLY A 628 -43.80 -7.40 5.38
N TYR A 629 -43.42 -7.74 6.61
CA TYR A 629 -44.37 -7.86 7.73
C TYR A 629 -44.94 -6.48 8.10
N ASP A 630 -46.22 -6.40 8.47
CA ASP A 630 -46.90 -5.11 8.69
C ASP A 630 -46.73 -4.54 10.10
N ASN A 631 -46.09 -5.28 11.02
CA ASN A 631 -45.93 -4.92 12.44
C ASN A 631 -47.26 -4.48 13.09
N HIS A 632 -48.33 -5.22 12.78
CA HIS A 632 -49.69 -5.01 13.28
C HIS A 632 -50.34 -3.67 12.86
N SER A 633 -49.84 -3.04 11.79
CA SER A 633 -50.37 -1.78 11.24
C SER A 633 -50.24 -1.75 9.70
N PRO A 634 -51.34 -1.88 8.92
CA PRO A 634 -51.29 -2.18 7.49
C PRO A 634 -50.41 -1.26 6.63
N ILE A 635 -49.63 -1.85 5.73
CA ILE A 635 -48.75 -1.12 4.79
C ILE A 635 -49.60 -0.24 3.87
N GLY A 636 -49.31 1.07 3.86
CA GLY A 636 -50.03 2.06 3.05
C GLY A 636 -49.32 2.40 1.72
N LYS A 637 -47.99 2.39 1.68
CA LYS A 637 -47.20 2.74 0.48
C LYS A 637 -45.78 2.15 0.48
N TYR A 638 -45.13 2.20 -0.68
CA TYR A 638 -43.70 1.94 -0.85
C TYR A 638 -42.95 3.16 -1.40
N VAL A 639 -41.65 3.24 -1.12
CA VAL A 639 -40.70 4.22 -1.66
C VAL A 639 -39.47 3.48 -2.17
N ILE A 640 -39.00 3.79 -3.38
CA ILE A 640 -37.80 3.18 -3.95
C ILE A 640 -36.62 4.14 -3.85
N MET A 641 -35.55 3.65 -3.22
CA MET A 641 -34.25 4.30 -3.14
C MET A 641 -33.31 3.65 -4.16
N GLY A 642 -32.33 4.40 -4.66
CA GLY A 642 -31.32 3.91 -5.58
C GLY A 642 -30.02 4.69 -5.49
N ARG A 643 -28.94 4.06 -5.93
CA ARG A 643 -27.60 4.64 -6.03
C ARG A 643 -26.87 4.11 -7.26
N SER A 644 -25.77 4.74 -7.66
CA SER A 644 -25.03 4.39 -8.90
C SER A 644 -23.54 4.20 -8.63
N GLU A 645 -22.80 3.65 -9.60
CA GLU A 645 -21.32 3.49 -9.52
C GLU A 645 -20.52 4.80 -9.27
N HIS A 646 -21.16 5.97 -9.29
CA HIS A 646 -20.51 7.27 -9.04
C HIS A 646 -20.96 7.97 -7.74
N SER A 647 -21.87 7.37 -6.96
CA SER A 647 -22.35 7.96 -5.71
C SER A 647 -22.88 6.88 -4.78
N HIS A 648 -22.27 6.73 -3.60
CA HIS A 648 -22.66 5.73 -2.61
C HIS A 648 -23.95 6.10 -1.84
N ASP A 649 -24.42 7.34 -1.98
CA ASP A 649 -25.62 7.86 -1.30
C ASP A 649 -26.90 7.27 -1.90
N TRP A 650 -27.77 6.76 -1.04
CA TRP A 650 -29.12 6.36 -1.42
C TRP A 650 -30.01 7.59 -1.68
N LYS A 651 -30.51 7.71 -2.91
CA LYS A 651 -31.38 8.82 -3.35
C LYS A 651 -32.76 8.26 -3.72
N ARG A 652 -33.83 9.00 -3.44
CA ARG A 652 -35.19 8.58 -3.81
C ARG A 652 -35.33 8.63 -5.33
N MET A 653 -35.67 7.51 -5.95
CA MET A 653 -35.75 7.40 -7.41
C MET A 653 -37.12 7.88 -7.92
N ARG A 654 -37.16 8.39 -9.17
CA ARG A 654 -38.43 8.64 -9.85
C ARG A 654 -39.01 7.31 -10.33
N THR A 655 -40.31 7.13 -10.11
CA THR A 655 -41.03 5.88 -10.37
C THR A 655 -42.28 6.12 -11.19
N ASP A 656 -42.70 5.06 -11.89
CA ASP A 656 -43.94 4.93 -12.63
C ASP A 656 -44.67 3.67 -12.10
N PRO A 657 -45.80 3.83 -11.37
CA PRO A 657 -46.40 5.10 -10.93
C PRO A 657 -45.56 5.84 -9.86
N VAL A 658 -45.76 7.16 -9.76
CA VAL A 658 -45.01 8.06 -8.83
C VAL A 658 -45.29 7.78 -7.35
N ASN A 659 -46.52 7.34 -7.06
CA ASN A 659 -46.94 6.86 -5.74
C ASN A 659 -47.19 5.35 -5.86
N ILE A 660 -46.48 4.55 -5.06
CA ILE A 660 -46.60 3.10 -5.07
C ILE A 660 -47.45 2.71 -3.85
N GLU A 661 -48.65 2.18 -4.09
CA GLU A 661 -49.57 1.75 -3.04
C GLU A 661 -49.04 0.54 -2.25
N GLY A 662 -49.44 0.40 -0.98
CA GLY A 662 -49.03 -0.71 -0.10
C GLY A 662 -49.52 -2.10 -0.53
N ASN A 663 -50.38 -2.16 -1.56
CA ASN A 663 -50.79 -3.40 -2.21
C ASN A 663 -49.81 -3.87 -3.31
N ALA A 664 -48.90 -3.00 -3.79
CA ALA A 664 -48.09 -3.26 -4.97
C ALA A 664 -46.88 -4.15 -4.67
N GLU A 665 -46.57 -5.04 -5.61
CA GLU A 665 -45.38 -5.92 -5.59
C GLU A 665 -44.31 -5.49 -6.60
N SER A 666 -44.57 -4.49 -7.44
CA SER A 666 -43.66 -4.05 -8.50
C SER A 666 -43.90 -2.61 -8.90
N ALA A 667 -42.83 -1.91 -9.31
CA ALA A 667 -42.91 -0.60 -9.95
C ALA A 667 -41.72 -0.40 -10.89
N ARG A 668 -41.85 0.54 -11.83
CA ARG A 668 -40.80 0.88 -12.78
C ARG A 668 -40.03 2.10 -12.30
N VAL A 669 -38.73 1.97 -12.11
CA VAL A 669 -37.80 3.09 -11.91
C VAL A 669 -37.47 3.70 -13.27
N ILE A 670 -37.44 5.04 -13.34
CA ILE A 670 -37.22 5.83 -14.57
C ILE A 670 -36.23 6.98 -14.31
N ASP A 671 -35.82 7.67 -15.38
CA ASP A 671 -34.76 8.70 -15.40
C ASP A 671 -33.36 8.18 -15.01
N LEU A 672 -33.09 6.90 -15.29
CA LEU A 672 -31.75 6.33 -15.17
C LEU A 672 -30.86 6.78 -16.35
N ARG A 673 -29.54 6.82 -16.15
CA ARG A 673 -28.57 7.05 -17.22
C ARG A 673 -28.30 5.75 -18.01
N PRO A 674 -28.13 5.80 -19.34
CA PRO A 674 -27.70 4.65 -20.14
C PRO A 674 -26.28 4.18 -19.83
N TRP A 675 -26.05 2.88 -19.93
CA TRP A 675 -24.75 2.21 -19.69
C TRP A 675 -24.10 2.52 -18.33
N MET A 676 -24.92 2.64 -17.28
CA MET A 676 -24.49 2.91 -15.91
C MET A 676 -25.01 1.83 -14.96
N ASP A 677 -24.19 1.46 -13.97
CA ASP A 677 -24.57 0.52 -12.92
C ASP A 677 -25.38 1.20 -11.81
N TYR A 678 -26.47 0.55 -11.40
CA TYR A 678 -27.35 0.98 -10.31
C TYR A 678 -27.66 -0.16 -9.32
N GLU A 679 -27.82 0.20 -8.05
CA GLU A 679 -28.42 -0.64 -7.01
C GLU A 679 -29.69 0.02 -6.48
N PHE A 680 -30.66 -0.78 -6.03
CA PHE A 680 -31.96 -0.31 -5.55
C PHE A 680 -32.33 -0.92 -4.19
N GLN A 681 -33.12 -0.19 -3.39
CA GLN A 681 -33.78 -0.66 -2.18
C GLN A 681 -35.24 -0.21 -2.16
N VAL A 682 -36.12 -0.98 -1.52
CA VAL A 682 -37.53 -0.61 -1.32
C VAL A 682 -37.79 -0.40 0.17
N ILE A 683 -38.45 0.69 0.53
CA ILE A 683 -38.90 1.01 1.90
C ILE A 683 -40.42 0.94 1.93
N ALA A 684 -40.99 0.34 2.97
CA ALA A 684 -42.42 0.32 3.24
C ALA A 684 -42.83 1.46 4.20
N SER A 685 -44.06 1.96 4.13
CA SER A 685 -44.62 2.89 5.13
C SER A 685 -46.07 2.56 5.47
N ASN A 686 -46.46 2.77 6.72
CA ASN A 686 -47.85 2.76 7.20
C ASN A 686 -48.18 4.09 7.92
N ILE A 687 -49.24 4.12 8.72
CA ILE A 687 -49.66 5.32 9.47
C ILE A 687 -48.74 5.68 10.65
N LEU A 688 -47.91 4.74 11.11
CA LEU A 688 -46.99 4.93 12.24
C LEU A 688 -45.59 5.39 11.79
N GLY A 689 -45.23 5.19 10.52
CA GLY A 689 -43.98 5.69 9.97
C GLY A 689 -43.52 4.99 8.69
N SER A 690 -42.25 5.17 8.36
CA SER A 690 -41.55 4.35 7.36
C SER A 690 -40.70 3.30 8.07
N GLY A 691 -40.68 2.10 7.51
CA GLY A 691 -39.87 0.97 7.96
C GLY A 691 -38.44 1.03 7.48
N GLU A 692 -37.71 -0.06 7.72
CA GLU A 692 -36.36 -0.26 7.21
C GLU A 692 -36.35 -0.52 5.69
N PRO A 693 -35.25 -0.18 4.99
CA PRO A 693 -35.08 -0.55 3.60
C PRO A 693 -34.84 -2.06 3.44
N SER A 694 -35.29 -2.62 2.31
CA SER A 694 -34.94 -3.97 1.87
C SER A 694 -33.41 -4.15 1.77
N MET A 695 -32.96 -5.40 1.70
CA MET A 695 -31.62 -5.66 1.14
C MET A 695 -31.48 -4.99 -0.25
N PRO A 696 -30.29 -4.47 -0.61
CA PRO A 696 -30.04 -3.97 -1.96
C PRO A 696 -30.30 -5.02 -3.03
N SER A 697 -30.78 -4.59 -4.19
CA SER A 697 -30.72 -5.40 -5.41
C SER A 697 -29.27 -5.71 -5.76
N GLN A 698 -29.05 -6.73 -6.59
CA GLN A 698 -27.80 -6.84 -7.33
C GLN A 698 -27.57 -5.55 -8.14
N SER A 699 -26.30 -5.15 -8.27
CA SER A 699 -25.91 -4.05 -9.15
C SER A 699 -26.23 -4.41 -10.60
N ILE A 700 -26.95 -3.53 -11.29
CA ILE A 700 -27.46 -3.78 -12.65
C ILE A 700 -27.12 -2.63 -13.60
N ARG A 701 -26.54 -2.98 -14.74
CA ARG A 701 -26.22 -2.03 -15.81
C ARG A 701 -27.43 -1.75 -16.69
N THR A 702 -27.77 -0.47 -16.87
CA THR A 702 -28.74 -0.04 -17.89
C THR A 702 -28.22 -0.32 -19.31
N LYS A 703 -29.14 -0.44 -20.28
CA LYS A 703 -28.74 -0.65 -21.67
C LYS A 703 -28.00 0.57 -22.24
N GLN A 704 -27.20 0.32 -23.27
CA GLN A 704 -26.48 1.36 -24.01
C GLN A 704 -27.41 2.19 -24.90
N SER A 705 -27.11 3.47 -25.05
CA SER A 705 -27.77 4.42 -25.95
C SER A 705 -26.71 5.23 -26.71
N ALA A 706 -27.07 5.90 -27.80
CA ALA A 706 -26.21 6.94 -28.36
C ALA A 706 -25.94 8.07 -27.32
N PRO A 707 -24.83 8.83 -27.43
CA PRO A 707 -24.54 9.95 -26.53
C PRO A 707 -25.61 11.04 -26.64
N THR A 708 -26.21 11.44 -25.52
CA THR A 708 -27.34 12.39 -25.48
C THR A 708 -26.91 13.85 -25.30
N VAL A 709 -25.63 14.10 -25.02
CA VAL A 709 -25.04 15.42 -24.76
C VAL A 709 -23.91 15.68 -25.77
N ALA A 710 -23.72 16.94 -26.16
CA ALA A 710 -22.65 17.34 -27.08
C ALA A 710 -21.34 17.65 -26.31
N PRO A 711 -20.15 17.42 -26.90
CA PRO A 711 -18.89 17.82 -26.28
C PRO A 711 -18.80 19.34 -26.09
N SER A 712 -18.18 19.77 -24.98
CA SER A 712 -18.01 21.17 -24.58
C SER A 712 -16.59 21.69 -24.79
N GLY A 713 -16.35 22.97 -24.51
CA GLY A 713 -15.01 23.57 -24.53
C GLY A 713 -14.34 23.63 -25.91
N LEU A 714 -15.13 23.59 -26.99
CA LEU A 714 -14.63 23.61 -28.36
C LEU A 714 -13.90 24.94 -28.66
N GLY A 715 -12.64 24.83 -29.09
CA GLY A 715 -11.77 25.96 -29.41
C GLY A 715 -10.60 25.52 -30.30
N GLY A 716 -9.57 26.34 -30.40
CA GLY A 716 -8.41 26.09 -31.27
C GLY A 716 -7.67 27.36 -31.66
N GLY A 717 -6.43 27.19 -32.15
CA GLY A 717 -5.54 28.29 -32.53
C GLY A 717 -4.07 27.95 -32.35
N GLY A 718 -3.21 28.57 -33.17
CA GLY A 718 -1.76 28.30 -33.19
C GLY A 718 -1.40 26.94 -33.76
N GLY A 719 -0.13 26.57 -33.58
CA GLY A 719 0.49 25.38 -34.18
C GLY A 719 1.73 25.75 -35.00
N ASP A 720 2.31 24.76 -35.67
CA ASP A 720 3.40 25.01 -36.61
C ASP A 720 2.88 25.61 -37.94
N ARG A 721 3.80 26.05 -38.80
CA ARG A 721 3.44 26.59 -40.12
C ARG A 721 2.59 25.59 -40.89
N ASN A 722 1.52 26.07 -41.52
CA ASN A 722 0.56 25.29 -42.30
C ASN A 722 -0.35 24.36 -41.46
N GLU A 723 -0.46 24.59 -40.14
CA GLU A 723 -1.35 23.82 -39.26
C GLU A 723 -2.58 24.58 -38.75
N LEU A 724 -3.61 23.80 -38.42
CA LEU A 724 -4.79 24.19 -37.66
C LEU A 724 -4.96 23.23 -36.46
N ILE A 725 -4.82 23.76 -35.24
CA ILE A 725 -5.12 23.01 -34.01
C ILE A 725 -6.57 23.27 -33.60
N ILE A 726 -7.31 22.19 -33.31
CA ILE A 726 -8.69 22.23 -32.79
C ILE A 726 -8.72 21.45 -31.46
N THR A 727 -9.37 21.99 -30.44
CA THR A 727 -9.42 21.42 -29.08
C THR A 727 -10.84 21.37 -28.52
N TRP A 728 -11.10 20.47 -27.57
CA TRP A 728 -12.37 20.33 -26.86
C TRP A 728 -12.16 19.66 -25.50
N THR A 729 -13.16 19.75 -24.61
CA THR A 729 -13.16 19.05 -23.31
C THR A 729 -13.60 17.58 -23.50
N PRO A 730 -12.84 16.59 -23.02
CA PRO A 730 -13.28 15.20 -23.01
C PRO A 730 -14.59 14.99 -22.23
N MET A 731 -15.49 14.16 -22.74
CA MET A 731 -16.76 13.85 -22.10
C MET A 731 -16.58 12.79 -21.01
N ALA A 732 -16.94 13.16 -19.77
CA ALA A 732 -16.94 12.23 -18.62
C ALA A 732 -17.80 10.98 -18.88
N ARG A 733 -17.37 9.85 -18.32
CA ARG A 733 -17.90 8.49 -18.57
C ARG A 733 -19.43 8.40 -18.48
N GLU A 734 -20.03 9.10 -17.51
CA GLU A 734 -21.46 9.17 -17.27
C GLU A 734 -22.31 9.82 -18.39
N TYR A 735 -21.69 10.39 -19.43
CA TYR A 735 -22.35 10.90 -20.64
C TYR A 735 -21.97 10.12 -21.92
N GLN A 736 -21.12 9.10 -21.81
CA GLN A 736 -20.65 8.32 -22.96
C GLN A 736 -21.70 7.30 -23.45
N ASN A 737 -22.64 6.91 -22.58
CA ASN A 737 -23.83 6.10 -22.85
C ASN A 737 -23.62 4.70 -23.50
N GLY A 738 -22.38 4.27 -23.76
CA GLY A 738 -22.06 3.01 -24.43
C GLY A 738 -20.56 2.79 -24.63
N ASP A 739 -20.20 1.68 -25.27
CA ASP A 739 -18.82 1.31 -25.63
C ASP A 739 -18.43 1.80 -27.03
N GLY A 740 -17.13 1.72 -27.37
CA GLY A 740 -16.61 2.24 -28.64
C GLY A 740 -16.71 3.77 -28.78
N PHE A 741 -16.64 4.49 -27.66
CA PHE A 741 -16.85 5.94 -27.62
C PHE A 741 -15.71 6.74 -28.27
N GLY A 742 -16.07 7.81 -28.98
CA GLY A 742 -15.13 8.78 -29.55
C GLY A 742 -15.83 10.02 -30.09
N TYR A 743 -15.13 10.82 -30.89
CA TYR A 743 -15.65 12.09 -31.43
C TYR A 743 -15.67 12.12 -32.97
N ILE A 744 -16.59 12.90 -33.53
CA ILE A 744 -16.66 13.24 -34.95
C ILE A 744 -16.53 14.75 -35.07
N LEU A 745 -15.37 15.19 -35.56
CA LEU A 745 -15.02 16.59 -35.75
C LEU A 745 -15.33 17.00 -37.19
N TRP A 746 -16.01 18.13 -37.33
CA TRP A 746 -16.35 18.77 -38.60
C TRP A 746 -15.70 20.15 -38.62
N PHE A 747 -14.92 20.44 -39.66
CA PHE A 747 -14.27 21.75 -39.83
C PHE A 747 -14.25 22.21 -41.28
N ARG A 748 -14.30 23.52 -41.50
CA ARG A 748 -14.18 24.15 -42.82
C ARG A 748 -13.60 25.55 -42.74
N LYS A 749 -12.95 26.02 -43.79
CA LYS A 749 -12.56 27.43 -43.91
C LYS A 749 -13.83 28.28 -43.93
N LEU A 750 -13.83 29.42 -43.25
CA LEU A 750 -14.98 30.33 -43.16
C LEU A 750 -15.52 30.65 -44.57
N GLU A 751 -16.85 30.79 -44.69
CA GLU A 751 -17.59 31.03 -45.95
C GLU A 751 -17.49 29.95 -47.04
N THR A 752 -16.71 28.86 -46.85
CA THR A 752 -16.69 27.75 -47.82
C THR A 752 -17.87 26.79 -47.65
N PRO A 753 -18.41 26.17 -48.73
CA PRO A 753 -19.59 25.29 -48.62
C PRO A 753 -19.27 23.92 -47.99
N SER A 754 -18.09 23.36 -48.29
CA SER A 754 -17.75 21.97 -47.96
C SER A 754 -17.16 21.81 -46.56
N TRP A 755 -17.60 20.78 -45.83
CA TRP A 755 -17.03 20.41 -44.53
C TRP A 755 -16.04 19.25 -44.66
N THR A 756 -14.86 19.38 -44.07
CA THR A 756 -13.96 18.27 -43.78
C THR A 756 -14.47 17.54 -42.53
N VAL A 757 -14.48 16.20 -42.56
CA VAL A 757 -15.03 15.37 -41.48
C VAL A 757 -14.01 14.32 -41.05
N VAL A 758 -13.74 14.24 -39.74
CA VAL A 758 -12.75 13.32 -39.15
C VAL A 758 -13.38 12.59 -37.96
N ARG A 759 -13.16 11.28 -37.85
CA ARG A 759 -13.46 10.51 -36.64
C ARG A 759 -12.21 10.35 -35.79
N VAL A 760 -12.37 10.57 -34.48
CA VAL A 760 -11.33 10.46 -33.45
C VAL A 760 -11.75 9.32 -32.51
N PRO A 761 -11.24 8.09 -32.70
CA PRO A 761 -11.67 6.89 -31.96
C PRO A 761 -10.97 6.76 -30.60
N ASN A 762 -11.09 7.81 -29.76
CA ASN A 762 -10.54 7.85 -28.41
C ASN A 762 -11.36 8.81 -27.54
N ALA A 763 -11.84 8.33 -26.39
CA ALA A 763 -12.63 9.11 -25.44
C ALA A 763 -11.84 10.25 -24.78
N GLU A 764 -10.55 10.04 -24.51
CA GLU A 764 -9.69 10.98 -23.80
C GLU A 764 -9.02 12.01 -24.72
N SER A 765 -9.24 11.93 -26.04
CA SER A 765 -8.76 12.93 -26.97
C SER A 765 -9.43 14.28 -26.73
N SER A 766 -8.61 15.31 -26.54
CA SER A 766 -8.99 16.72 -26.33
C SER A 766 -8.44 17.66 -27.42
N ARG A 767 -7.71 17.12 -28.40
CA ARG A 767 -7.04 17.86 -29.48
C ARG A 767 -7.04 17.06 -30.78
N TYR A 768 -7.18 17.78 -31.89
CA TYR A 768 -6.88 17.34 -33.25
C TYR A 768 -5.96 18.36 -33.93
N VAL A 769 -5.17 17.92 -34.91
CA VAL A 769 -4.27 18.77 -35.70
C VAL A 769 -4.50 18.47 -37.18
N TYR A 770 -4.68 19.52 -37.97
CA TYR A 770 -4.84 19.44 -39.42
C TYR A 770 -3.72 20.24 -40.11
N SER A 771 -2.79 19.54 -40.76
CA SER A 771 -1.63 20.12 -41.42
C SER A 771 -1.81 20.04 -42.94
N ASN A 772 -1.78 21.17 -43.65
CA ASN A 772 -1.98 21.23 -45.10
C ASN A 772 -1.17 22.36 -45.74
N GLN A 773 -0.30 22.05 -46.70
CA GLN A 773 0.62 23.01 -47.34
C GLN A 773 -0.05 24.21 -48.05
N SER A 774 -1.36 24.15 -48.32
CA SER A 774 -2.14 25.26 -48.90
C SER A 774 -2.94 26.07 -47.85
N LEU A 775 -2.72 25.83 -46.55
CA LEU A 775 -3.39 26.52 -45.46
C LEU A 775 -2.84 27.94 -45.30
N SER A 776 -3.66 28.96 -45.60
CA SER A 776 -3.28 30.36 -45.40
C SER A 776 -3.01 30.66 -43.90
N PRO A 777 -2.01 31.47 -43.54
CA PRO A 777 -1.77 31.89 -42.16
C PRO A 777 -2.94 32.67 -41.57
N TYR A 778 -3.18 32.50 -40.26
CA TYR A 778 -4.23 33.16 -39.47
C TYR A 778 -5.61 33.20 -40.16
N CYS A 779 -5.96 32.10 -40.85
CA CYS A 779 -7.19 31.97 -41.61
C CYS A 779 -8.30 31.43 -40.70
N PRO A 780 -9.50 32.04 -40.70
CA PRO A 780 -10.62 31.56 -39.87
C PRO A 780 -11.24 30.27 -40.43
N PHE A 781 -11.58 29.37 -39.52
CA PHE A 781 -12.27 28.11 -39.75
C PHE A 781 -13.47 28.00 -38.80
N GLU A 782 -14.61 27.55 -39.33
CA GLU A 782 -15.73 27.07 -38.52
C GLU A 782 -15.46 25.63 -38.08
N VAL A 783 -15.72 25.33 -36.81
CA VAL A 783 -15.59 23.99 -36.23
C VAL A 783 -16.84 23.62 -35.44
N LYS A 784 -17.25 22.34 -35.52
CA LYS A 784 -18.28 21.73 -34.66
C LYS A 784 -17.95 20.27 -34.42
N ILE A 785 -18.31 19.75 -33.26
CA ILE A 785 -17.96 18.39 -32.84
C ILE A 785 -19.20 17.67 -32.31
N LYS A 786 -19.26 16.34 -32.46
CA LYS A 786 -20.22 15.49 -31.75
C LYS A 786 -19.54 14.24 -31.23
N ALA A 787 -20.09 13.65 -30.17
CA ALA A 787 -19.69 12.33 -29.72
C ALA A 787 -20.32 11.22 -30.58
N TYR A 788 -19.76 10.02 -30.53
CA TYR A 788 -20.38 8.79 -31.02
C TYR A 788 -19.98 7.59 -30.15
N ASN A 789 -20.74 6.50 -30.24
CA ASN A 789 -20.42 5.21 -29.62
C ASN A 789 -21.01 4.06 -30.49
N SER A 790 -20.96 2.82 -30.00
CA SER A 790 -21.45 1.62 -30.71
C SER A 790 -22.94 1.62 -31.06
N LYS A 791 -23.74 2.51 -30.48
CA LYS A 791 -25.18 2.65 -30.73
C LYS A 791 -25.55 3.82 -31.64
N GLY A 792 -24.66 4.80 -31.82
CA GLY A 792 -24.89 5.89 -32.76
C GLY A 792 -24.13 7.16 -32.43
N GLU A 793 -24.50 8.22 -33.14
CA GLU A 793 -23.87 9.54 -33.07
C GLU A 793 -24.76 10.51 -32.27
N GLY A 794 -24.14 11.28 -31.38
CA GLY A 794 -24.83 12.26 -30.53
C GLY A 794 -25.10 13.61 -31.20
N PRO A 795 -25.64 14.59 -30.45
CA PRO A 795 -25.87 15.94 -30.96
C PRO A 795 -24.56 16.69 -31.22
N PHE A 796 -24.61 17.65 -32.14
CA PHE A 796 -23.52 18.58 -32.39
C PHE A 796 -23.39 19.62 -31.28
N SER A 797 -22.15 20.04 -31.01
CA SER A 797 -21.83 21.26 -30.28
C SER A 797 -22.36 22.50 -31.00
N GLN A 798 -22.32 23.64 -30.31
CA GLN A 798 -22.34 24.93 -30.99
C GLN A 798 -21.13 25.04 -31.93
N ILE A 799 -21.25 25.86 -32.98
CA ILE A 799 -20.14 26.16 -33.89
C ILE A 799 -19.20 27.16 -33.20
N ALA A 800 -17.91 26.88 -33.20
CA ALA A 800 -16.88 27.84 -32.81
C ALA A 800 -16.07 28.30 -34.04
N VAL A 801 -15.43 29.46 -33.93
CA VAL A 801 -14.50 29.97 -34.96
C VAL A 801 -13.08 29.93 -34.38
N VAL A 802 -12.18 29.28 -35.12
CA VAL A 802 -10.76 29.08 -34.77
C VAL A 802 -9.88 29.55 -35.93
N HIS A 803 -8.59 29.77 -35.68
CA HIS A 803 -7.67 30.25 -36.71
C HIS A 803 -6.51 29.27 -36.91
N SER A 804 -6.01 29.15 -38.15
CA SER A 804 -4.72 28.49 -38.43
C SER A 804 -3.56 29.26 -37.78
N ALA A 805 -2.37 28.64 -37.75
CA ALA A 805 -1.16 29.25 -37.21
C ALA A 805 -0.85 30.63 -37.84
N GLU A 806 -0.26 31.54 -37.05
CA GLU A 806 0.28 32.81 -37.56
C GLU A 806 1.59 32.54 -38.34
N GLU A 807 1.91 33.38 -39.33
CA GLU A 807 3.23 33.44 -39.99
C GLU A 807 3.79 34.86 -39.87
N GLU A 808 5.09 35.09 -40.03
CA GLU A 808 5.68 36.44 -39.87
C GLU A 808 5.00 37.50 -40.76
N PRO A 809 4.84 38.76 -40.30
CA PRO A 809 4.22 39.82 -41.09
C PRO A 809 4.98 40.08 -42.40
N THR A 810 4.32 40.01 -43.56
CA THR A 810 4.99 40.15 -44.87
C THR A 810 5.20 41.61 -45.32
N VAL A 811 4.81 42.61 -44.53
CA VAL A 811 4.88 44.03 -44.91
C VAL A 811 5.67 44.85 -43.89
N SER A 812 6.66 45.60 -44.40
CA SER A 812 7.48 46.54 -43.64
C SER A 812 6.76 47.88 -43.38
N PRO A 813 6.89 48.50 -42.19
CA PRO A 813 6.43 49.86 -41.91
C PRO A 813 6.96 50.91 -42.90
N ARG A 814 6.18 51.97 -43.13
CA ARG A 814 6.47 53.03 -44.14
C ARG A 814 6.51 54.43 -43.53
N LYS A 815 6.91 55.42 -44.34
CA LYS A 815 7.01 56.85 -43.99
C LYS A 815 7.79 57.12 -42.68
N ILE A 816 8.94 56.45 -42.51
CA ILE A 816 9.68 56.54 -41.25
C ILE A 816 10.43 57.86 -41.13
N ASN A 817 10.15 58.58 -40.05
CA ASN A 817 10.83 59.81 -39.66
C ASN A 817 11.53 59.60 -38.31
N ALA A 818 12.82 59.94 -38.24
CA ALA A 818 13.63 59.87 -37.03
C ALA A 818 14.27 61.24 -36.76
N THR A 819 13.97 61.85 -35.62
CA THR A 819 14.42 63.21 -35.26
C THR A 819 15.20 63.21 -33.95
N ALA A 820 16.23 64.04 -33.86
CA ALA A 820 17.05 64.14 -32.66
C ALA A 820 16.37 65.00 -31.59
N VAL A 821 15.99 64.38 -30.47
CA VAL A 821 15.40 65.07 -29.32
C VAL A 821 16.50 65.76 -28.52
N THR A 822 17.56 65.03 -28.16
CA THR A 822 18.71 65.54 -27.40
C THR A 822 20.03 65.13 -28.06
N ALA A 823 21.15 65.30 -27.34
CA ALA A 823 22.44 64.73 -27.73
C ALA A 823 22.50 63.20 -27.50
N PHE A 824 21.58 62.63 -26.72
CA PHE A 824 21.59 61.22 -26.31
C PHE A 824 20.27 60.49 -26.65
N GLU A 825 19.35 61.13 -27.36
CA GLU A 825 17.99 60.63 -27.61
C GLU A 825 17.46 61.03 -28.99
N ILE A 826 16.83 60.09 -29.68
CA ILE A 826 16.04 60.30 -30.90
C ILE A 826 14.59 59.86 -30.66
N GLN A 827 13.66 60.45 -31.41
CA GLN A 827 12.28 59.97 -31.52
C GLN A 827 12.06 59.44 -32.94
N VAL A 828 11.56 58.22 -33.04
CA VAL A 828 11.26 57.52 -34.29
C VAL A 828 9.73 57.44 -34.44
N SER A 829 9.23 57.57 -35.66
CA SER A 829 7.80 57.53 -35.98
C SER A 829 7.57 56.92 -37.36
N TRP A 830 6.45 56.22 -37.54
CA TRP A 830 6.12 55.47 -38.76
C TRP A 830 4.63 55.44 -39.05
N GLU A 831 4.26 55.00 -40.25
CA GLU A 831 2.88 54.71 -40.64
C GLU A 831 2.46 53.31 -40.15
N PRO A 832 1.30 53.16 -39.48
CA PRO A 832 0.82 51.85 -39.01
C PRO A 832 0.63 50.83 -40.14
N VAL A 833 0.99 49.57 -39.88
CA VAL A 833 0.75 48.44 -40.79
C VAL A 833 -0.69 47.94 -40.63
N GLN A 834 -1.38 47.67 -41.75
CA GLN A 834 -2.77 47.23 -41.75
C GLN A 834 -2.90 45.74 -41.40
N HIS A 835 -3.95 45.37 -40.64
CA HIS A 835 -4.16 44.01 -40.13
C HIS A 835 -4.23 42.90 -41.19
N LEU A 836 -4.65 43.21 -42.44
CA LEU A 836 -4.71 42.23 -43.52
C LEU A 836 -3.34 41.80 -44.05
N SER A 837 -2.26 42.48 -43.68
CA SER A 837 -0.88 42.19 -44.12
C SER A 837 0.04 41.70 -43.01
N THR A 838 -0.50 41.35 -41.83
CA THR A 838 0.27 40.90 -40.66
C THR A 838 0.23 39.40 -40.39
N ASN A 839 -0.43 38.60 -41.25
CA ASN A 839 -0.44 37.12 -41.22
C ASN A 839 -0.76 36.50 -39.83
N GLY A 840 -1.47 37.25 -38.99
CA GLY A 840 -1.54 37.05 -37.54
C GLY A 840 -1.86 38.35 -36.81
N ILE A 841 -2.06 38.27 -35.49
CA ILE A 841 -2.37 39.43 -34.64
C ILE A 841 -1.09 40.22 -34.39
N LEU A 842 -1.01 41.42 -34.99
CA LEU A 842 0.08 42.39 -34.75
C LEU A 842 0.23 42.67 -33.24
N ARG A 843 1.42 42.40 -32.69
CA ARG A 843 1.74 42.59 -31.27
C ARG A 843 2.51 43.88 -30.99
N GLY A 844 3.23 44.40 -31.99
CA GLY A 844 3.89 45.70 -31.93
C GLY A 844 4.93 45.88 -33.03
N TYR A 845 5.91 46.75 -32.78
CA TYR A 845 7.01 47.02 -33.69
C TYR A 845 8.37 46.85 -33.00
N GLU A 846 9.37 46.36 -33.74
CA GLU A 846 10.78 46.34 -33.34
C GLU A 846 11.51 47.47 -34.09
N ILE A 847 12.20 48.34 -33.37
CA ILE A 847 13.09 49.37 -33.92
C ILE A 847 14.53 48.86 -33.80
N ARG A 848 15.28 48.90 -34.90
CA ARG A 848 16.71 48.58 -34.95
C ARG A 848 17.52 49.83 -35.27
N TYR A 849 18.61 50.08 -34.55
CA TYR A 849 19.47 51.24 -34.76
C TYR A 849 20.96 50.92 -34.59
N TRP A 850 21.82 51.57 -35.39
CA TRP A 850 23.26 51.36 -35.39
C TRP A 850 24.00 52.59 -35.93
N ARG A 851 25.28 52.77 -35.59
CA ARG A 851 26.08 53.92 -36.06
C ARG A 851 26.48 53.75 -37.53
N GLN A 852 26.75 54.85 -38.22
CA GLN A 852 27.07 54.87 -39.66
C GLN A 852 28.19 53.89 -40.11
N HIS A 853 29.16 53.61 -39.24
CA HIS A 853 30.30 52.74 -39.54
C HIS A 853 30.09 51.28 -39.08
N GLU A 854 28.92 50.95 -38.53
CA GLU A 854 28.57 49.61 -38.08
C GLU A 854 27.73 48.87 -39.14
N ARG A 855 27.72 47.53 -39.06
CA ARG A 855 26.84 46.69 -39.90
C ARG A 855 25.47 46.56 -39.22
N GLU A 856 24.40 46.45 -40.00
CA GLU A 856 23.03 46.26 -39.50
C GLU A 856 22.87 45.00 -38.63
N ALA A 857 23.74 43.98 -38.83
CA ALA A 857 23.82 42.80 -37.97
C ALA A 857 24.23 43.10 -36.51
N ALA A 858 24.83 44.27 -36.25
CA ALA A 858 25.22 44.76 -34.93
C ALA A 858 24.26 45.85 -34.39
N ALA A 859 23.04 45.93 -34.94
CA ALA A 859 22.05 46.91 -34.50
C ALA A 859 21.41 46.56 -33.14
N ASP A 860 21.43 47.54 -32.24
CA ASP A 860 20.66 47.55 -31.00
C ASP A 860 19.16 47.55 -31.31
N ARG A 861 18.34 47.07 -30.36
CA ARG A 861 16.91 46.81 -30.59
C ARG A 861 16.03 47.30 -29.45
N VAL A 862 14.91 47.93 -29.79
CA VAL A 862 13.83 48.33 -28.88
C VAL A 862 12.50 47.82 -29.44
N ARG A 863 11.60 47.28 -28.60
CA ARG A 863 10.25 46.87 -29.03
C ARG A 863 9.18 47.74 -28.38
N THR A 864 8.16 48.11 -29.16
CA THR A 864 6.88 48.64 -28.64
C THR A 864 5.89 47.49 -28.43
N ALA A 865 4.83 47.74 -27.67
CA ALA A 865 3.69 46.84 -27.50
C ALA A 865 2.41 47.53 -27.95
N GLY A 866 1.51 46.78 -28.60
CA GLY A 866 0.29 47.34 -29.18
C GLY A 866 0.53 48.13 -30.46
N LEU A 867 -0.43 48.98 -30.83
CA LEU A 867 -0.49 49.64 -32.14
C LEU A 867 0.23 51.00 -32.19
N GLU A 868 1.06 51.33 -31.19
CA GLU A 868 1.82 52.58 -31.14
C GLU A 868 2.74 52.75 -32.36
N ASN A 869 2.72 53.95 -32.96
CA ASN A 869 3.44 54.26 -34.19
C ASN A 869 4.60 55.27 -34.02
N THR A 870 5.02 55.49 -32.77
CA THR A 870 6.19 56.29 -32.41
C THR A 870 6.87 55.71 -31.17
N ALA A 871 8.19 55.85 -31.08
CA ALA A 871 8.98 55.43 -29.93
C ALA A 871 10.16 56.38 -29.71
N ARG A 872 10.70 56.39 -28.49
CA ARG A 872 11.94 57.09 -28.12
C ARG A 872 13.07 56.08 -27.93
N VAL A 873 14.25 56.43 -28.42
CA VAL A 873 15.48 55.65 -28.26
C VAL A 873 16.52 56.54 -27.61
N SER A 874 16.97 56.16 -26.42
CA SER A 874 17.86 56.92 -25.54
C SER A 874 19.21 56.21 -25.35
N GLY A 875 20.15 56.85 -24.65
CA GLY A 875 21.52 56.31 -24.43
C GLY A 875 22.46 56.45 -25.63
N LEU A 876 22.06 57.19 -26.67
CA LEU A 876 22.83 57.34 -27.90
C LEU A 876 24.05 58.25 -27.72
N ARG A 877 25.06 58.06 -28.58
CA ARG A 877 26.25 58.93 -28.60
C ARG A 877 25.94 60.31 -29.22
N PRO A 878 26.45 61.43 -28.65
CA PRO A 878 26.32 62.78 -29.24
C PRO A 878 26.97 62.96 -30.61
N ASN A 879 26.45 63.93 -31.38
CA ASN A 879 26.92 64.31 -32.73
C ASN A 879 27.22 63.10 -33.66
N THR A 880 26.47 62.01 -33.53
CA THR A 880 26.73 60.72 -34.18
C THR A 880 25.59 60.40 -35.13
N LEU A 881 25.91 60.02 -36.37
CA LEU A 881 24.92 59.56 -37.34
C LEU A 881 24.54 58.10 -37.05
N TYR A 882 23.25 57.89 -36.79
CA TYR A 882 22.61 56.58 -36.66
C TYR A 882 21.76 56.27 -37.88
N HIS A 883 21.82 55.02 -38.32
CA HIS A 883 20.81 54.40 -39.16
C HIS A 883 19.69 53.83 -38.29
N VAL A 884 18.46 53.87 -38.78
CA VAL A 884 17.28 53.32 -38.11
C VAL A 884 16.39 52.57 -39.11
N THR A 885 15.94 51.37 -38.74
CA THR A 885 14.87 50.61 -39.41
C THR A 885 13.81 50.20 -38.39
N VAL A 886 12.57 49.97 -38.85
CA VAL A 886 11.46 49.47 -38.02
C VAL A 886 10.82 48.26 -38.71
N LEU A 887 10.41 47.27 -37.92
CA LEU A 887 9.84 46.00 -38.34
C LEU A 887 8.52 45.77 -37.58
N ALA A 888 7.50 45.22 -38.22
CA ALA A 888 6.28 44.77 -37.54
C ALA A 888 6.48 43.37 -36.94
N TYR A 889 5.88 43.04 -35.79
CA TYR A 889 5.94 41.67 -35.23
C TYR A 889 4.61 41.16 -34.70
N ASN A 890 4.36 39.86 -34.88
CA ASN A 890 3.20 39.13 -34.35
C ASN A 890 3.65 38.03 -33.37
N SER A 891 2.91 36.94 -33.18
CA SER A 891 3.36 35.82 -32.32
C SER A 891 4.30 34.84 -33.02
N ALA A 892 4.33 34.81 -34.36
CA ALA A 892 5.22 33.96 -35.15
C ALA A 892 6.64 34.56 -35.30
N GLY A 893 6.76 35.88 -35.44
CA GLY A 893 8.07 36.54 -35.53
C GLY A 893 8.07 37.98 -36.03
N THR A 894 9.19 38.42 -36.61
CA THR A 894 9.42 39.80 -37.08
C THR A 894 9.41 39.87 -38.60
N GLY A 895 8.53 40.70 -39.15
CA GLY A 895 8.44 40.97 -40.59
C GLY A 895 9.65 41.72 -41.16
N PRO A 896 9.66 42.02 -42.48
CA PRO A 896 10.80 42.64 -43.14
C PRO A 896 11.05 44.08 -42.65
N PRO A 897 12.33 44.53 -42.65
CA PRO A 897 12.67 45.89 -42.25
C PRO A 897 12.17 46.94 -43.25
N SER A 898 11.80 48.09 -42.70
CA SER A 898 11.50 49.30 -43.45
C SER A 898 12.67 49.77 -44.32
N PRO A 899 12.42 50.69 -45.27
CA PRO A 899 13.46 51.57 -45.78
C PRO A 899 14.23 52.21 -44.61
N ARG A 900 15.57 52.23 -44.70
CA ARG A 900 16.44 52.80 -43.67
C ARG A 900 16.36 54.32 -43.68
N THR A 901 16.20 54.93 -42.50
CA THR A 901 16.33 56.37 -42.31
C THR A 901 17.63 56.70 -41.56
N THR A 902 18.00 57.97 -41.52
CA THR A 902 19.23 58.46 -40.88
C THR A 902 18.96 59.68 -40.03
N VAL A 903 19.50 59.67 -38.80
CA VAL A 903 19.39 60.78 -37.86
C VAL A 903 20.76 61.03 -37.22
N ILE A 904 21.15 62.30 -37.11
CA ILE A 904 22.34 62.72 -36.38
C ILE A 904 21.86 63.24 -35.02
N THR A 905 22.34 62.65 -33.93
CA THR A 905 22.08 63.16 -32.57
C THR A 905 22.63 64.58 -32.42
N LYS A 906 22.02 65.40 -31.56
CA LYS A 906 22.49 66.79 -31.37
C LYS A 906 23.93 66.81 -30.83
N LYS A 907 24.64 67.90 -31.07
CA LYS A 907 25.94 68.14 -30.42
C LYS A 907 25.76 68.15 -28.88
N PRO A 908 26.73 67.62 -28.12
CA PRO A 908 26.70 67.69 -26.66
C PRO A 908 26.83 69.17 -26.21
N PRO A 909 26.37 69.49 -24.99
CA PRO A 909 26.65 70.80 -24.38
C PRO A 909 28.17 71.02 -24.22
N PRO A 910 28.65 72.27 -24.13
CA PRO A 910 30.05 72.58 -23.90
C PRO A 910 30.59 71.90 -22.64
N ASN A 911 31.73 71.22 -22.75
CA ASN A 911 32.32 70.40 -21.69
C ASN A 911 33.59 71.02 -21.07
N ARG A 912 33.86 72.30 -21.35
CA ARG A 912 34.95 73.08 -20.75
C ARG A 912 34.39 74.17 -19.84
N PRO A 913 34.86 74.30 -18.58
CA PRO A 913 34.55 75.47 -17.75
C PRO A 913 35.24 76.73 -18.30
N PRO A 914 34.81 77.94 -17.88
CA PRO A 914 35.50 79.19 -18.20
C PRO A 914 36.98 79.19 -17.83
N GLY A 915 37.81 79.71 -18.72
CA GLY A 915 39.24 79.86 -18.51
C GLY A 915 39.60 81.12 -17.73
N ASN A 916 40.81 81.15 -17.17
CA ASN A 916 41.45 82.35 -16.63
C ASN A 916 40.58 83.11 -15.60
N VAL A 917 39.81 82.37 -14.80
CA VAL A 917 38.88 82.94 -13.82
C VAL A 917 39.67 83.70 -12.76
N SER A 918 39.52 85.02 -12.77
CA SER A 918 40.23 85.95 -11.89
C SER A 918 39.22 86.84 -11.17
N TRP A 919 39.56 87.26 -9.97
CA TRP A 919 38.71 88.16 -9.19
C TRP A 919 39.55 89.19 -8.44
N LYS A 920 38.94 90.34 -8.16
CA LYS A 920 39.47 91.39 -7.27
C LYS A 920 38.38 91.88 -6.34
N THR A 921 38.76 92.50 -5.23
CA THR A 921 37.83 93.22 -4.36
C THR A 921 38.38 94.60 -4.01
N ASP A 922 37.49 95.57 -3.80
CA ASP A 922 37.81 96.92 -3.30
C ASP A 922 37.26 97.16 -1.87
N GLY A 923 36.80 96.10 -1.19
CA GLY A 923 36.17 96.16 0.12
C GLY A 923 34.66 96.46 0.10
N SER A 924 34.11 96.95 -1.03
CA SER A 924 32.66 97.05 -1.26
C SER A 924 32.14 96.02 -2.25
N TRP A 925 32.95 95.66 -3.26
CA TRP A 925 32.59 94.80 -4.39
C TRP A 925 33.55 93.62 -4.55
N VAL A 926 33.08 92.52 -5.16
CA VAL A 926 33.90 91.49 -5.78
C VAL A 926 33.69 91.55 -7.29
N THR A 927 34.71 91.97 -8.05
CA THR A 927 34.69 91.89 -9.52
C THR A 927 35.20 90.51 -9.95
N VAL A 928 34.36 89.68 -10.56
CA VAL A 928 34.76 88.39 -11.18
C VAL A 928 34.90 88.57 -12.69
N ARG A 929 35.95 87.97 -13.27
CA ARG A 929 36.23 87.95 -14.71
C ARG A 929 36.63 86.56 -15.17
N TRP A 930 36.26 86.21 -16.40
CA TRP A 930 36.65 84.95 -17.05
C TRP A 930 36.74 85.10 -18.56
N ASP A 931 37.54 84.22 -19.18
CA ASP A 931 37.64 84.13 -20.63
C ASP A 931 36.40 83.45 -21.22
N HIS A 932 35.91 83.97 -22.34
CA HIS A 932 34.78 83.38 -23.05
C HIS A 932 35.13 81.96 -23.57
N VAL A 933 34.38 80.95 -23.12
CA VAL A 933 34.43 79.58 -23.63
C VAL A 933 33.95 79.58 -25.08
N LYS A 934 34.88 79.46 -26.03
CA LYS A 934 34.54 79.14 -27.41
C LYS A 934 34.16 77.66 -27.46
N SER A 935 32.89 77.37 -27.79
CA SER A 935 32.45 75.99 -28.07
C SER A 935 33.27 75.41 -29.21
N MET A 936 33.79 74.19 -29.03
CA MET A 936 34.52 73.49 -30.08
C MET A 936 33.59 73.05 -31.22
N ASP A 937 34.15 72.74 -32.40
CA ASP A 937 33.36 72.32 -33.58
C ASP A 937 32.50 71.07 -33.35
N ASN A 938 32.82 70.27 -32.33
CA ASN A 938 32.05 69.09 -31.92
C ASN A 938 31.05 69.36 -30.77
N GLU A 939 30.94 70.58 -30.24
CA GLU A 939 30.03 70.98 -29.16
C GLU A 939 28.89 71.89 -29.69
N SER A 940 27.77 71.97 -28.95
CA SER A 940 26.73 72.96 -29.23
C SER A 940 27.21 74.36 -28.85
N THR A 941 26.81 75.38 -29.61
CA THR A 941 27.15 76.79 -29.30
C THR A 941 26.75 77.17 -27.88
N VAL A 942 27.65 77.83 -27.14
CA VAL A 942 27.35 78.40 -25.82
C VAL A 942 26.19 79.39 -25.96
N GLN A 943 25.14 79.27 -25.14
CA GLN A 943 23.98 80.18 -25.19
C GLN A 943 24.05 81.29 -24.13
N GLY A 944 24.88 81.11 -23.11
CA GLY A 944 25.04 82.02 -21.98
C GLY A 944 25.93 81.40 -20.90
N TYR A 945 26.19 82.16 -19.84
CA TYR A 945 26.91 81.70 -18.65
C TYR A 945 25.95 81.67 -17.46
N LYS A 946 26.04 80.65 -16.62
CA LYS A 946 25.32 80.63 -15.34
C LYS A 946 26.31 80.85 -14.21
N VAL A 947 26.12 81.92 -13.45
CA VAL A 947 26.87 82.22 -12.22
C VAL A 947 25.96 81.90 -11.03
N SER A 948 26.48 81.22 -10.02
CA SER A 948 25.70 80.80 -8.84
C SER A 948 26.49 80.99 -7.56
N ASP A 949 25.88 81.69 -6.61
CA ASP A 949 26.36 81.74 -5.23
C ASP A 949 25.79 80.54 -4.47
N THR A 950 26.67 79.64 -4.05
CA THR A 950 26.31 78.41 -3.34
C THR A 950 26.02 78.62 -1.86
N GLN A 951 26.42 79.75 -1.26
CA GLN A 951 26.08 80.11 0.13
C GLN A 951 24.77 80.90 0.22
N ALA A 952 24.46 81.73 -0.78
CA ALA A 952 23.17 82.43 -0.88
C ALA A 952 22.05 81.63 -1.58
N HIS A 953 22.38 80.50 -2.21
CA HIS A 953 21.48 79.69 -3.05
C HIS A 953 20.79 80.48 -4.18
N THR A 954 21.49 81.48 -4.73
CA THR A 954 21.01 82.29 -5.87
C THR A 954 21.81 81.96 -7.13
N SER A 955 21.21 82.16 -8.31
CA SER A 955 21.93 81.98 -9.57
C SER A 955 21.38 82.86 -10.69
N VAL A 956 22.28 83.45 -11.46
CA VAL A 956 21.98 84.37 -12.57
C VAL A 956 22.37 83.70 -13.89
N ASN A 957 21.43 83.62 -14.82
CA ASN A 957 21.71 83.27 -16.21
C ASN A 957 22.07 84.55 -16.97
N LEU A 958 23.28 84.62 -17.51
CA LEU A 958 23.82 85.75 -18.26
C LEU A 958 23.82 85.39 -19.75
N PRO A 959 23.24 86.22 -20.65
CA PRO A 959 23.38 86.02 -22.09
C PRO A 959 24.83 86.26 -22.54
N LEU A 960 25.18 85.80 -23.75
CA LEU A 960 26.49 86.09 -24.31
C LEU A 960 26.77 87.60 -24.46
N PRO A 961 28.03 88.05 -24.28
CA PRO A 961 28.51 89.33 -24.80
C PRO A 961 28.28 89.44 -26.31
N LYS A 962 28.05 90.65 -26.82
CA LYS A 962 27.95 90.90 -28.27
C LYS A 962 29.32 90.97 -28.96
N ASP A 963 30.36 91.35 -28.22
CA ASP A 963 31.74 91.44 -28.66
C ASP A 963 32.62 90.51 -27.81
N ASN A 964 33.75 90.04 -28.35
CA ASN A 964 34.62 89.01 -27.75
C ASN A 964 35.43 89.47 -26.50
N GLY A 965 34.93 90.44 -25.74
CA GLY A 965 35.53 90.92 -24.49
C GLY A 965 35.18 90.05 -23.28
N TYR A 966 36.03 90.14 -22.25
CA TYR A 966 35.85 89.47 -20.96
C TYR A 966 34.54 89.86 -20.28
N VAL A 967 33.84 88.91 -19.66
CA VAL A 967 32.69 89.23 -18.81
C VAL A 967 33.21 89.87 -17.52
N VAL A 968 32.60 90.98 -17.10
CA VAL A 968 32.89 91.67 -15.84
C VAL A 968 31.60 91.69 -15.02
N LEU A 969 31.67 91.24 -13.78
CA LEU A 969 30.52 91.06 -12.90
C LEU A 969 30.89 91.49 -11.49
N GLU A 970 30.17 92.45 -10.91
CA GLU A 970 30.55 93.12 -9.67
C GLU A 970 29.52 92.83 -8.57
N ILE A 971 29.96 92.28 -7.43
CA ILE A 971 29.08 91.78 -6.36
C ILE A 971 29.29 92.61 -5.09
N ARG A 972 28.29 93.40 -4.67
CA ARG A 972 28.38 94.24 -3.47
C ARG A 972 28.14 93.46 -2.18
N SER A 973 28.84 93.86 -1.13
CA SER A 973 28.61 93.47 0.27
C SER A 973 28.49 94.70 1.17
N TRP A 974 27.61 94.63 2.18
CA TRP A 974 27.41 95.66 3.20
C TRP A 974 27.24 95.01 4.59
N GLY A 975 27.82 95.65 5.62
CA GLY A 975 27.35 95.58 7.01
C GLY A 975 27.89 94.42 7.86
N GLU A 976 28.20 94.75 9.12
CA GLU A 976 28.60 93.81 10.17
C GLU A 976 27.45 93.58 11.17
N GLY A 977 27.49 92.45 11.89
CA GLY A 977 26.74 92.25 13.15
C GLY A 977 25.43 91.47 13.05
N GLY A 978 25.49 90.14 13.27
CA GLY A 978 24.32 89.25 13.36
C GLY A 978 24.01 88.49 12.07
N ASP A 979 23.29 87.37 12.19
CA ASP A 979 23.12 86.37 11.12
C ASP A 979 22.56 86.94 9.80
N GLY A 980 23.38 86.88 8.74
CA GLY A 980 22.90 86.84 7.35
C GLY A 980 23.36 87.94 6.41
N ALA A 981 24.68 88.02 6.14
CA ALA A 981 25.24 88.90 5.10
C ALA A 981 24.52 88.73 3.74
N ALA A 982 23.94 89.80 3.21
CA ALA A 982 23.31 89.82 1.89
C ALA A 982 24.31 90.28 0.82
N HIS A 983 24.19 89.73 -0.39
CA HIS A 983 25.06 90.03 -1.52
C HIS A 983 24.23 90.52 -2.71
N GLU A 984 24.69 91.60 -3.34
CA GLU A 984 24.00 92.33 -4.42
C GLU A 984 24.82 92.22 -5.70
N ILE A 985 24.38 91.40 -6.67
CA ILE A 985 25.12 91.17 -7.93
C ILE A 985 24.68 92.21 -8.97
N ILE A 986 25.56 93.17 -9.31
CA ILE A 986 25.33 94.17 -10.37
C ILE A 986 26.29 93.92 -11.55
N VAL A 987 25.73 93.74 -12.75
CA VAL A 987 26.51 93.55 -13.98
C VAL A 987 26.73 94.92 -14.65
N SER A 988 27.75 95.64 -14.19
CA SER A 988 28.13 96.92 -14.79
C SER A 988 28.67 96.75 -16.21
N ARG A 989 28.18 97.58 -17.13
CA ARG A 989 28.83 97.92 -18.40
C ARG A 989 29.11 99.41 -18.40
N ASP A 990 30.16 99.85 -19.07
CA ASP A 990 30.17 101.20 -19.63
C ASP A 990 28.91 101.34 -20.51
N SER A 991 28.07 102.35 -20.22
CA SER A 991 26.66 102.48 -20.66
C SER A 991 25.61 101.53 -20.03
N GLY A 992 25.79 101.21 -18.74
CA GLY A 992 24.75 101.27 -17.69
C GLY A 992 23.36 100.64 -17.92
N ILE A 993 23.14 99.48 -17.28
CA ILE A 993 21.85 99.03 -16.70
C ILE A 993 22.21 98.24 -15.43
N SER A 994 21.55 98.51 -14.31
CA SER A 994 21.77 97.81 -13.03
C SER A 994 20.63 96.85 -12.74
N VAL A 995 20.95 95.60 -12.37
CA VAL A 995 20.01 94.63 -11.82
C VAL A 995 20.41 94.37 -10.37
N VAL A 996 19.43 94.30 -9.47
CA VAL A 996 19.65 94.08 -8.03
C VAL A 996 18.97 92.78 -7.62
N MET A 997 19.68 91.97 -6.83
CA MET A 997 19.11 90.81 -6.12
C MET A 997 19.38 90.94 -4.63
N THR A 998 18.43 90.47 -3.82
CA THR A 998 18.57 90.32 -2.36
C THR A 998 18.12 88.91 -1.94
N ARG A 999 18.35 88.53 -0.67
CA ARG A 999 18.23 87.15 -0.13
C ARG A 999 16.86 86.42 -0.23
N LYS A 1000 15.90 86.93 -1.01
CA LYS A 1000 14.67 86.21 -1.40
C LYS A 1000 14.52 86.29 -2.93
N ASN A 1001 14.49 85.14 -3.61
CA ASN A 1001 14.43 85.00 -5.07
C ASN A 1001 13.17 85.66 -5.70
N ARG A 1002 13.17 86.98 -5.86
CA ARG A 1002 12.19 87.79 -6.61
C ARG A 1002 12.90 88.99 -7.24
N VAL A 1003 13.21 88.88 -8.54
CA VAL A 1003 13.59 90.03 -9.36
C VAL A 1003 12.32 90.79 -9.70
N ASN A 1004 12.13 91.98 -9.12
CA ASN A 1004 11.02 92.87 -9.46
C ASN A 1004 11.41 93.75 -10.65
N VAL A 1005 10.76 93.55 -11.80
CA VAL A 1005 10.71 94.55 -12.88
C VAL A 1005 9.43 95.36 -12.68
N LEU A 1006 9.54 96.69 -12.57
CA LEU A 1006 8.40 97.58 -12.31
C LEU A 1006 7.64 97.95 -13.60
N SER A 1007 6.65 97.13 -13.94
CA SER A 1007 5.43 97.53 -14.66
C SER A 1007 4.28 96.61 -14.19
N GLY A 1008 3.03 97.10 -14.07
CA GLY A 1008 2.09 96.54 -13.08
C GLY A 1008 0.68 96.15 -13.58
N HIS A 1009 -0.04 95.47 -12.67
CA HIS A 1009 -1.48 95.08 -12.70
C HIS A 1009 -1.87 94.03 -13.76
N THR A 1010 -2.74 93.01 -13.52
CA THR A 1010 -3.65 92.60 -12.40
C THR A 1010 -3.66 91.04 -12.33
N GLN A 1011 -3.70 90.31 -11.19
CA GLN A 1011 -4.83 89.97 -10.27
C GLN A 1011 -5.99 89.18 -10.94
N LEU A 1012 -6.53 88.01 -10.48
CA LEU A 1012 -6.41 87.10 -9.29
C LEU A 1012 -6.59 85.60 -9.74
N HIS A 1013 -6.82 84.49 -8.98
CA HIS A 1013 -7.08 84.17 -7.55
C HIS A 1013 -6.83 82.68 -7.13
N SER A 1014 -6.94 82.40 -5.81
CA SER A 1014 -7.33 81.20 -4.98
C SER A 1014 -7.60 79.77 -5.55
N ASN A 1015 -7.50 78.63 -4.83
CA ASN A 1015 -7.32 78.37 -3.36
C ASN A 1015 -6.92 76.91 -2.94
N THR A 1016 -6.13 76.75 -1.83
CA THR A 1016 -6.13 75.66 -0.77
C THR A 1016 -6.02 74.13 -1.12
N ILE A 1017 -5.50 73.17 -0.31
CA ILE A 1017 -4.86 73.10 1.05
C ILE A 1017 -3.93 71.83 1.21
N PHE A 1018 -3.16 71.72 2.31
CA PHE A 1018 -2.14 70.68 2.64
C PHE A 1018 -2.66 69.41 3.39
N ASN A 1019 -1.97 68.24 3.31
CA ASN A 1019 -1.05 67.72 4.38
C ASN A 1019 -0.42 66.29 4.23
N ASN A 1020 0.89 66.24 4.51
CA ASN A 1020 1.82 65.25 5.13
C ASN A 1020 1.59 63.70 5.32
N HIS A 1021 2.76 63.01 5.44
CA HIS A 1021 3.08 61.73 6.13
C HIS A 1021 2.67 60.38 5.45
N VAL A 1022 3.29 59.21 5.76
CA VAL A 1022 4.72 58.82 5.94
C VAL A 1022 4.82 57.26 6.00
N ILE A 1023 5.94 56.67 5.54
CA ILE A 1023 6.50 55.29 5.78
C ILE A 1023 5.53 54.10 6.04
N SER A 1024 5.63 53.04 5.23
CA SER A 1024 5.70 51.63 5.70
C SER A 1024 6.24 50.68 4.61
N SER A 1025 6.50 49.41 4.95
CA SER A 1025 7.25 48.45 4.12
C SER A 1025 6.97 46.98 4.46
N HIS A 1026 7.32 46.07 3.53
CA HIS A 1026 7.54 44.62 3.70
C HIS A 1026 6.33 43.65 3.89
N ASP A 1027 6.32 42.64 3.01
CA ASP A 1027 6.16 41.19 3.25
C ASP A 1027 4.96 40.53 3.98
N ALA A 1028 4.16 39.85 3.14
CA ALA A 1028 4.13 38.38 2.99
C ALA A 1028 3.19 37.49 3.85
N LEU A 1029 3.04 36.24 3.34
CA LEU A 1029 2.34 35.06 3.91
C LEU A 1029 0.79 35.14 3.88
N ARG A 1030 0.01 34.05 3.77
CA ARG A 1030 0.21 32.58 3.92
C ARG A 1030 -0.77 31.83 2.98
N ARG A 1031 -0.31 30.85 2.17
CA ARG A 1031 -0.33 29.37 2.36
C ARG A 1031 -1.62 28.61 1.93
N THR A 1032 -1.40 27.56 1.12
CA THR A 1032 -2.12 26.26 1.04
C THR A 1032 -3.65 26.25 0.97
N PHE A 1033 -4.18 25.87 -0.19
CA PHE A 1033 -4.20 24.44 -0.57
C PHE A 1033 -3.68 24.25 -1.99
#